data_AF-A0A9P1MQ92-F1
#
_entry.id   AF-A0A9P1MQ92-F1
#
_cell.length_a   1.000
_cell.length_b   1.000
_cell.length_c   1.000
_cell.angle_alpha   90.00
_cell.angle_beta   90.00
_cell.angle_gamma   90.00
#
_symmetry.space_group_name_H-M   'P 1'
#
loop_
_entity.id
_entity.type
_entity.pdbx_description
1 polymer ?
#
loop_
_entity_poly.entity_id
_entity_poly.type
_entity_poly.pdbx_seq_one_letter_code
_entity_poly.pdbx_strand_id
1 'polypeptide(L)'
;MLSNDVFQRLLYDLFCLWHGVQRHYDPPITDTEEQRLAKVKTMICKLLGEIDARVQRIKQNVSQEERGQDFYEEWTMLTWNVLCITSRLQSSSSQFEVTVSNEDRVIYSRLNQALVDLVNYSREFLPFRGDLQDQEYLNLKDKFSVTMHALHTLYRAMNQGHFQNHRSIEEFHHNLRCFGDEMLIPCIDEFKSYCNKQSNKLWQSVRQAQISRMKDLQTSPDDAISRLVAFYSEMMYVLAVLGARLQGFRYDLMINKKVFGSFDPVQHQSEVVFSALELLMADCVLSTEPSTNAILVTNNLFSMNCGALARGVVFKDFEIQVVSEETAEHIQGEMARQRMMQQPSPIGLAPSAALLAMKPTSGTKRSNAASNSDPSNTAHKKSDVNSKESVTIYPKYNFKNRYWAAMYPHLLCTTRQKGRQSTHNSYQDLSPTAQIDKSNGKRPIFYFHIKATMFSPSGRFASAHTLSLPFTIATRRNQDCQVQRMMSSYTATIFWLYGCNQQDGLLLQWVDTGMGWEHFKHLYKQHFKVNADVQRALMDEDFDLLQYKLQCPDCASGDGARVNGVQQIVTFKNVLCPHLRYECGSTNVRFSVWRGMLELLQIFHDTRNNVKKLWEIGLLLGFLEFSDVDKKLERHKSALIMRLSFVTGGTICFTVKSTAHTLDSQSTRPIHLEPLDLKKLQTKCLKDYLRDIADAEKVKYIVNSSDEVVRISDVLMQLGDSRVSNGEIESRDISSNVTHSGDIDSMQHIKFTAMRIAVVTCKVKPPSADLLEVDVERQSSRPSALLPSLQDDFVRELVQLANFHGKSRQEAIDSLEMLSDDYFATMGSAATTPATIRSTYFNNLPPTTPPISNLIHHSSLSPNPSMQSLPSPTSNYTPSYEFNTQSHSFSKEVKY
;
A
#
# COMPACT_ATOMS: atom_id res chain seq x y z
N MET A 1 -21.27 -12.77 -39.09
CA MET A 1 -20.32 -12.98 -37.98
C MET A 1 -20.37 -11.78 -37.05
N LEU A 2 -20.72 -12.01 -35.79
CA LEU A 2 -20.86 -10.99 -34.76
C LEU A 2 -19.49 -10.42 -34.36
N SER A 3 -19.48 -9.17 -33.89
CA SER A 3 -18.30 -8.60 -33.23
C SER A 3 -17.97 -9.38 -31.94
N ASN A 4 -16.71 -9.33 -31.49
CA ASN A 4 -16.28 -10.06 -30.30
C ASN A 4 -17.05 -9.66 -29.04
N ASP A 5 -17.36 -8.36 -28.90
CA ASP A 5 -18.15 -7.85 -27.78
C ASP A 5 -19.57 -8.42 -27.74
N VAL A 6 -20.25 -8.44 -28.89
CA VAL A 6 -21.63 -8.98 -28.99
C VAL A 6 -21.64 -10.49 -28.76
N PHE A 7 -20.64 -11.21 -29.27
CA PHE A 7 -20.51 -12.66 -29.05
C PHE A 7 -20.27 -12.99 -27.57
N GLN A 8 -19.35 -12.29 -26.91
CA GLN A 8 -19.06 -12.47 -25.48
C GLN A 8 -20.25 -12.12 -24.60
N ARG A 9 -20.97 -11.05 -24.94
CA ARG A 9 -22.22 -10.70 -24.27
C ARG A 9 -23.29 -11.78 -24.43
N LEU A 10 -23.41 -12.38 -25.62
CA LEU A 10 -24.35 -13.47 -25.87
C LEU A 10 -24.03 -14.71 -25.03
N LEU A 11 -22.73 -15.05 -24.86
CA LEU A 11 -22.28 -16.12 -23.96
C LEU A 11 -22.60 -15.80 -22.50
N TYR A 12 -22.35 -14.57 -22.05
CA TYR A 12 -22.69 -14.13 -20.70
C TYR A 12 -24.19 -14.19 -20.43
N ASP A 13 -25.01 -13.66 -21.33
CA ASP A 13 -26.47 -13.70 -21.21
C ASP A 13 -26.98 -15.17 -21.23
N LEU A 14 -26.38 -16.06 -22.05
CA LEU A 14 -26.71 -17.50 -22.04
C LEU A 14 -26.47 -18.11 -20.66
N PHE A 15 -25.27 -17.94 -20.09
CA PHE A 15 -24.94 -18.57 -18.80
C PHE A 15 -25.70 -17.94 -17.63
N CYS A 16 -25.94 -16.64 -17.64
CA CYS A 16 -26.82 -15.98 -16.67
C CYS A 16 -28.24 -16.54 -16.72
N LEU A 17 -28.81 -16.69 -17.93
CA LEU A 17 -30.14 -17.27 -18.11
C LEU A 17 -30.17 -18.72 -17.63
N TRP A 18 -29.16 -19.52 -17.98
CA TRP A 18 -29.07 -20.94 -17.57
C TRP A 18 -29.10 -21.10 -16.04
N HIS A 19 -28.36 -20.26 -15.32
CA HIS A 19 -28.24 -20.32 -13.86
C HIS A 19 -29.25 -19.45 -13.11
N GLY A 20 -30.18 -18.79 -13.80
CA GLY A 20 -31.16 -17.90 -13.16
C GLY A 20 -30.53 -16.71 -12.44
N VAL A 21 -29.42 -16.16 -12.95
CA VAL A 21 -28.72 -15.03 -12.34
C VAL A 21 -29.49 -13.73 -12.63
N GLN A 22 -29.95 -13.05 -11.58
CA GLN A 22 -30.64 -11.76 -11.69
C GLN A 22 -29.68 -10.59 -11.38
N ARG A 23 -29.46 -9.69 -12.36
CA ARG A 23 -28.59 -8.51 -12.18
C ARG A 23 -29.34 -7.36 -11.49
N HIS A 24 -28.60 -6.35 -11.02
CA HIS A 24 -29.15 -5.22 -10.22
C HIS A 24 -30.31 -4.46 -10.88
N TYR A 25 -30.40 -4.49 -12.21
CA TYR A 25 -31.42 -3.80 -13.00
C TYR A 25 -32.25 -4.74 -13.88
N ASP A 26 -32.09 -6.06 -13.71
CA ASP A 26 -32.91 -7.02 -14.44
C ASP A 26 -34.31 -7.10 -13.82
N PRO A 27 -35.36 -7.25 -14.65
CA PRO A 27 -36.69 -7.55 -14.14
C PRO A 27 -36.67 -8.89 -13.35
N PRO A 28 -37.61 -9.08 -12.41
CA PRO A 28 -37.76 -10.36 -11.73
C PRO A 28 -37.91 -11.51 -12.73
N ILE A 29 -37.24 -12.63 -12.46
CA ILE A 29 -37.36 -13.83 -13.31
C ILE A 29 -38.73 -14.45 -13.04
N THR A 30 -39.63 -14.38 -14.01
CA THR A 30 -40.99 -14.95 -13.94
C THR A 30 -41.16 -16.23 -14.75
N ASP A 31 -40.13 -16.65 -15.49
CA ASP A 31 -40.17 -17.83 -16.35
C ASP A 31 -40.19 -19.13 -15.52
N THR A 32 -40.98 -20.12 -15.96
CA THR A 32 -40.85 -21.49 -15.45
C THR A 32 -39.54 -22.13 -15.90
N GLU A 33 -39.08 -23.19 -15.23
CA GLU A 33 -37.85 -23.88 -15.60
C GLU A 33 -37.84 -24.38 -17.05
N GLU A 34 -38.98 -24.91 -17.52
CA GLU A 34 -39.15 -25.35 -18.92
C GLU A 34 -39.05 -24.18 -19.91
N GLN A 35 -39.70 -23.05 -19.60
CA GLN A 35 -39.63 -21.84 -20.45
C GLN A 35 -38.20 -21.29 -20.51
N ARG A 36 -37.50 -21.29 -19.37
CA ARG A 36 -36.09 -20.89 -19.29
C ARG A 36 -35.21 -21.81 -20.14
N LEU A 37 -35.38 -23.13 -20.02
CA LEU A 37 -34.63 -24.10 -20.82
C LEU A 37 -34.91 -23.98 -22.32
N ALA A 38 -36.15 -23.71 -22.73
CA ALA A 38 -36.48 -23.45 -24.13
C ALA A 38 -35.77 -22.19 -24.68
N LYS A 39 -35.72 -21.12 -23.87
CA LYS A 39 -34.97 -19.90 -24.21
C LYS A 39 -33.46 -20.18 -24.28
N VAL A 40 -32.91 -20.97 -23.36
CA VAL A 40 -31.51 -21.43 -23.38
C VAL A 40 -31.20 -22.17 -24.68
N LYS A 41 -32.00 -23.17 -25.07
CA LYS A 41 -31.83 -23.91 -26.33
C LYS A 41 -31.85 -22.98 -27.55
N THR A 42 -32.78 -22.04 -27.57
CA THR A 42 -32.87 -21.02 -28.64
C THR A 42 -31.59 -20.18 -28.73
N MET A 43 -31.00 -19.79 -27.60
CA MET A 43 -29.73 -19.06 -27.57
C MET A 43 -28.54 -19.92 -28.02
N ILE A 44 -28.50 -21.20 -27.63
CA ILE A 44 -27.47 -22.14 -28.10
C ILE A 44 -27.51 -22.27 -29.61
N CYS A 45 -28.70 -22.44 -30.21
CA CYS A 45 -28.83 -22.52 -31.67
C CYS A 45 -28.30 -21.29 -32.40
N LYS A 46 -28.52 -20.08 -31.84
CA LYS A 46 -27.94 -18.83 -32.37
C LYS A 46 -26.41 -18.82 -32.24
N LEU A 47 -25.88 -19.28 -31.11
CA LEU A 47 -24.44 -19.36 -30.87
C LEU A 47 -23.75 -20.37 -31.79
N LEU A 48 -24.38 -21.49 -32.12
CA LEU A 48 -23.81 -22.51 -33.00
C LEU A 48 -23.41 -21.96 -34.37
N GLY A 49 -24.27 -21.14 -35.00
CA GLY A 49 -23.95 -20.52 -36.29
C GLY A 49 -22.73 -19.59 -36.21
N GLU A 50 -22.55 -18.91 -35.08
CA GLU A 50 -21.41 -18.02 -34.85
C GLU A 50 -20.14 -18.77 -34.44
N ILE A 51 -20.26 -19.88 -33.69
CA ILE A 51 -19.16 -20.78 -33.37
C ILE A 51 -18.59 -21.35 -34.67
N ASP A 52 -19.44 -21.92 -35.55
CA ASP A 52 -18.99 -22.49 -36.82
C ASP A 52 -18.27 -21.47 -37.69
N ALA A 53 -18.82 -20.25 -37.81
CA ALA A 53 -18.19 -19.19 -38.59
C ALA A 53 -16.82 -18.76 -38.02
N ARG A 54 -16.67 -18.75 -36.68
CA ARG A 54 -15.39 -18.45 -36.01
C ARG A 54 -14.38 -19.59 -36.14
N VAL A 55 -14.83 -20.84 -36.11
CA VAL A 55 -13.97 -22.01 -36.40
C VAL A 55 -13.43 -21.93 -37.83
N GLN A 56 -14.27 -21.59 -38.81
CA GLN A 56 -13.82 -21.40 -40.19
C GLN A 56 -12.84 -20.23 -40.33
N ARG A 57 -13.03 -19.14 -39.57
CA ARG A 57 -12.06 -18.05 -39.50
C ARG A 57 -10.71 -18.53 -38.95
N ILE A 58 -10.70 -19.32 -37.87
CA ILE A 58 -9.46 -19.88 -37.32
C ILE A 58 -8.74 -20.70 -38.41
N LYS A 59 -9.47 -21.56 -39.13
CA LYS A 59 -8.96 -22.34 -40.26
C LYS A 59 -8.32 -21.47 -41.35
N GLN A 60 -9.00 -20.42 -41.79
CA GLN A 60 -8.50 -19.51 -42.83
C GLN A 60 -7.26 -18.72 -42.37
N ASN A 61 -7.11 -18.51 -41.06
CA ASN A 61 -6.01 -17.78 -40.46
C ASN A 61 -4.77 -18.64 -40.16
N VAL A 62 -4.82 -19.97 -40.37
CA VAL A 62 -3.69 -20.89 -40.11
C VAL A 62 -2.46 -20.60 -41.00
N SER A 63 -2.65 -19.96 -42.16
CA SER A 63 -1.60 -19.75 -43.17
C SER A 63 -0.72 -18.49 -43.00
N GLN A 64 -0.81 -17.76 -41.87
CA GLN A 64 0.04 -16.59 -41.61
C GLN A 64 0.99 -16.82 -40.42
N GLU A 65 2.30 -16.81 -40.67
CA GLU A 65 3.39 -17.19 -39.74
C GLU A 65 3.54 -16.29 -38.49
N GLU A 66 2.90 -15.12 -38.40
CA GLU A 66 3.16 -14.12 -37.34
C GLU A 66 2.13 -14.06 -36.18
N ARG A 67 1.26 -15.06 -35.99
CA ARG A 67 0.08 -14.90 -35.11
C ARG A 67 0.13 -15.73 -33.82
N GLY A 68 1.07 -15.45 -32.92
CA GLY A 68 1.24 -16.17 -31.64
C GLY A 68 0.02 -16.09 -30.70
N GLN A 69 -0.09 -15.00 -29.93
CA GLN A 69 -1.01 -14.84 -28.80
C GLN A 69 -2.51 -14.75 -29.19
N ASP A 70 -2.82 -14.02 -30.26
CA ASP A 70 -4.20 -13.81 -30.73
C ASP A 70 -4.92 -15.12 -31.08
N PHE A 71 -4.17 -16.08 -31.65
CA PHE A 71 -4.67 -17.41 -31.94
C PHE A 71 -5.03 -18.16 -30.67
N TYR A 72 -4.13 -18.22 -29.68
CA TYR A 72 -4.36 -18.95 -28.44
C TYR A 72 -5.58 -18.41 -27.69
N GLU A 73 -5.78 -17.09 -27.72
CA GLU A 73 -6.93 -16.45 -27.07
C GLU A 73 -8.26 -16.75 -27.75
N GLU A 74 -8.36 -16.60 -29.07
CA GLU A 74 -9.61 -16.90 -29.78
C GLU A 74 -9.92 -18.41 -29.72
N TRP A 75 -8.90 -19.26 -29.86
CA TRP A 75 -9.04 -20.71 -29.79
C TRP A 75 -9.48 -21.17 -28.39
N THR A 76 -8.79 -20.74 -27.33
CA THR A 76 -9.15 -21.13 -25.94
C THR A 76 -10.53 -20.65 -25.55
N MET A 77 -10.87 -19.42 -25.94
CA MET A 77 -12.19 -18.86 -25.70
C MET A 77 -13.28 -19.71 -26.34
N LEU A 78 -13.14 -20.10 -27.60
CA LEU A 78 -14.14 -20.97 -28.25
C LEU A 78 -14.19 -22.35 -27.59
N THR A 79 -13.04 -23.00 -27.42
CA THR A 79 -12.96 -24.37 -26.88
C THR A 79 -13.57 -24.47 -25.48
N TRP A 80 -13.18 -23.60 -24.54
CA TRP A 80 -13.70 -23.64 -23.19
C TRP A 80 -15.19 -23.31 -23.11
N ASN A 81 -15.68 -22.37 -23.91
CA ASN A 81 -17.12 -22.06 -23.93
C ASN A 81 -17.94 -23.19 -24.55
N VAL A 82 -17.44 -23.87 -25.59
CA VAL A 82 -18.08 -25.07 -26.15
C VAL A 82 -18.09 -26.22 -25.14
N LEU A 83 -16.98 -26.44 -24.42
CA LEU A 83 -16.91 -27.42 -23.33
C LEU A 83 -17.91 -27.09 -22.19
N CYS A 84 -18.00 -25.82 -21.81
CA CYS A 84 -18.97 -25.33 -20.82
C CYS A 84 -20.43 -25.60 -21.20
N ILE A 85 -20.79 -25.42 -22.47
CA ILE A 85 -22.15 -25.69 -22.98
C ILE A 85 -22.38 -27.21 -23.02
N THR A 86 -21.43 -27.96 -23.58
CA THR A 86 -21.56 -29.41 -23.80
C THR A 86 -21.70 -30.17 -22.48
N SER A 87 -20.85 -29.86 -21.50
CA SER A 87 -20.89 -30.49 -20.17
C SER A 87 -22.22 -30.24 -19.46
N ARG A 88 -22.77 -29.01 -19.54
CA ARG A 88 -24.06 -28.67 -18.92
C ARG A 88 -25.24 -29.36 -19.56
N LEU A 89 -25.28 -29.40 -20.90
CA LEU A 89 -26.31 -30.16 -21.61
C LEU A 89 -26.29 -31.62 -21.14
N GLN A 90 -25.09 -32.20 -20.95
CA GLN A 90 -24.93 -33.61 -20.58
C GLN A 90 -25.41 -33.87 -19.15
N SER A 91 -25.07 -33.00 -18.20
CA SER A 91 -25.60 -33.09 -16.82
C SER A 91 -27.12 -32.93 -16.75
N SER A 92 -27.71 -32.09 -17.60
CA SER A 92 -29.17 -31.96 -17.68
C SER A 92 -29.85 -33.17 -18.33
N SER A 93 -29.13 -33.88 -19.21
CA SER A 93 -29.64 -35.09 -19.89
C SER A 93 -29.56 -36.34 -19.02
N SER A 94 -28.64 -36.41 -18.05
CA SER A 94 -28.51 -37.54 -17.12
C SER A 94 -29.49 -37.51 -15.93
N GLN A 95 -30.07 -36.35 -15.62
CA GLN A 95 -31.11 -36.21 -14.59
C GLN A 95 -32.52 -36.52 -15.10
N PHE A 96 -32.74 -36.51 -16.42
CA PHE A 96 -34.01 -36.86 -17.04
C PHE A 96 -33.80 -38.07 -17.97
N GLU A 97 -34.19 -39.26 -17.51
CA GLU A 97 -34.23 -40.53 -18.26
C GLU A 97 -35.13 -40.50 -19.54
N VAL A 98 -35.58 -39.33 -19.97
CA VAL A 98 -36.45 -39.13 -21.12
C VAL A 98 -35.59 -38.86 -22.35
N THR A 99 -35.45 -39.88 -23.20
CA THR A 99 -35.07 -39.80 -24.62
C THR A 99 -34.52 -38.44 -25.08
N VAL A 100 -33.20 -38.31 -25.22
CA VAL A 100 -32.53 -37.15 -25.83
C VAL A 100 -33.30 -36.73 -27.09
N SER A 101 -33.93 -35.55 -27.04
CA SER A 101 -34.75 -35.06 -28.15
C SER A 101 -33.92 -34.98 -29.44
N ASN A 102 -34.55 -35.11 -30.61
CA ASN A 102 -33.84 -35.00 -31.89
C ASN A 102 -33.09 -33.66 -32.03
N GLU A 103 -33.63 -32.59 -31.45
CA GLU A 103 -32.99 -31.27 -31.41
C GLU A 103 -31.71 -31.28 -30.56
N ASP A 104 -31.75 -31.90 -29.37
CA ASP A 104 -30.58 -32.01 -28.49
C ASP A 104 -29.46 -32.81 -29.16
N ARG A 105 -29.80 -33.90 -29.89
CA ARG A 105 -28.81 -34.67 -30.66
C ARG A 105 -28.12 -33.84 -31.73
N VAL A 106 -28.87 -32.99 -32.45
CA VAL A 106 -28.31 -32.11 -33.48
C VAL A 106 -27.39 -31.06 -32.84
N ILE A 107 -27.81 -30.46 -31.72
CA ILE A 107 -26.99 -29.50 -30.97
C ILE A 107 -25.68 -30.16 -30.52
N TYR A 108 -25.75 -31.34 -29.90
CA TYR A 108 -24.55 -32.07 -29.47
C TYR A 108 -23.62 -32.43 -30.61
N SER A 109 -24.17 -32.93 -31.72
CA SER A 109 -23.38 -33.31 -32.89
C SER A 109 -22.61 -32.11 -33.45
N ARG A 110 -23.27 -30.94 -33.55
CA ARG A 110 -22.62 -29.71 -34.02
C ARG A 110 -21.56 -29.19 -33.05
N LEU A 111 -21.83 -29.19 -31.75
CA LEU A 111 -20.83 -28.79 -30.73
C LEU A 111 -19.60 -29.72 -30.78
N ASN A 112 -19.82 -31.03 -30.90
CA ASN A 112 -18.74 -31.99 -31.02
C ASN A 112 -17.93 -31.80 -32.31
N GLN A 113 -18.61 -31.58 -33.45
CA GLN A 113 -17.93 -31.29 -34.72
C GLN A 113 -17.06 -30.03 -34.62
N ALA A 114 -17.56 -28.97 -33.97
CA ALA A 114 -16.78 -27.77 -33.73
C ALA A 114 -15.53 -28.04 -32.88
N LEU A 115 -15.62 -28.87 -31.83
CA LEU A 115 -14.46 -29.28 -31.03
C LEU A 115 -13.46 -30.09 -31.84
N VAL A 116 -13.93 -31.05 -32.65
CA VAL A 116 -13.06 -31.86 -33.53
C VAL A 116 -12.31 -30.97 -34.51
N ASP A 117 -13.01 -30.03 -35.15
CA ASP A 117 -12.41 -29.06 -36.06
C ASP A 117 -11.37 -28.20 -35.34
N LEU A 118 -11.69 -27.67 -34.15
CA LEU A 118 -10.74 -26.89 -33.34
C LEU A 118 -9.49 -27.68 -32.96
N VAL A 119 -9.63 -28.96 -32.60
CA VAL A 119 -8.50 -29.85 -32.30
C VAL A 119 -7.66 -30.10 -33.55
N ASN A 120 -8.27 -30.28 -34.72
CA ASN A 120 -7.55 -30.44 -35.98
C ASN A 120 -6.76 -29.18 -36.37
N TYR A 121 -7.22 -28.00 -35.95
CA TYR A 121 -6.52 -26.72 -36.14
C TYR A 121 -5.64 -26.33 -34.94
N SER A 122 -5.44 -27.22 -33.97
CA SER A 122 -4.51 -26.97 -32.87
C SER A 122 -3.06 -26.94 -33.38
N ARG A 123 -2.26 -26.00 -32.86
CA ARG A 123 -0.81 -25.94 -33.08
C ARG A 123 -0.09 -26.99 -32.23
N GLU A 124 1.19 -27.23 -32.52
CA GLU A 124 2.07 -28.12 -31.75
C GLU A 124 1.86 -27.98 -30.24
N PHE A 125 1.92 -29.12 -29.54
CA PHE A 125 1.63 -29.18 -28.12
C PHE A 125 2.59 -28.28 -27.34
N LEU A 126 2.00 -27.38 -26.55
CA LEU A 126 2.61 -26.46 -25.60
C LEU A 126 3.18 -25.17 -26.24
N PRO A 127 2.40 -24.07 -26.22
CA PRO A 127 2.89 -22.76 -26.59
C PRO A 127 3.64 -22.17 -25.40
N PHE A 128 4.95 -22.29 -25.36
CA PHE A 128 5.74 -21.54 -24.39
C PHE A 128 6.70 -20.61 -25.11
N ARG A 129 6.66 -19.33 -24.75
CA ARG A 129 7.81 -18.42 -24.86
C ARG A 129 8.76 -18.61 -23.67
N GLY A 130 9.04 -19.86 -23.31
CA GLY A 130 9.86 -20.24 -22.15
C GLY A 130 11.30 -20.52 -22.55
N ASP A 131 12.21 -20.25 -21.61
CA ASP A 131 13.63 -20.59 -21.74
C ASP A 131 13.77 -22.11 -21.95
N LEU A 132 14.39 -22.55 -23.05
CA LEU A 132 14.56 -23.96 -23.40
C LEU A 132 15.42 -24.75 -22.37
N GLN A 133 15.92 -24.06 -21.36
CA GLN A 133 16.74 -24.59 -20.28
C GLN A 133 15.93 -25.00 -19.03
N ASP A 134 14.61 -24.76 -18.97
CA ASP A 134 13.79 -25.17 -17.83
C ASP A 134 13.48 -26.68 -17.86
N GLN A 135 14.15 -27.45 -17.01
CA GLN A 135 14.01 -28.90 -16.93
C GLN A 135 12.61 -29.36 -16.49
N GLU A 136 11.93 -28.60 -15.62
CA GLU A 136 10.56 -28.93 -15.19
C GLU A 136 9.58 -28.79 -16.37
N TYR A 137 9.83 -27.80 -17.23
CA TYR A 137 9.07 -27.61 -18.46
C TYR A 137 9.26 -28.76 -19.45
N LEU A 138 10.51 -29.19 -19.69
CA LEU A 138 10.78 -30.33 -20.59
C LEU A 138 10.10 -31.61 -20.10
N ASN A 139 10.18 -31.89 -18.80
CA ASN A 139 9.53 -33.05 -18.20
C ASN A 139 7.99 -32.99 -18.39
N LEU A 140 7.38 -31.83 -18.15
CA LEU A 140 5.95 -31.63 -18.35
C LEU A 140 5.56 -31.87 -19.81
N LYS A 141 6.36 -31.35 -20.76
CA LYS A 141 6.15 -31.53 -22.20
C LYS A 141 6.16 -33.00 -22.59
N ASP A 142 7.12 -33.75 -22.10
CA ASP A 142 7.24 -35.18 -22.37
C ASP A 142 6.06 -35.95 -21.79
N LYS A 143 5.67 -35.67 -20.53
CA LYS A 143 4.49 -36.32 -19.93
C LYS A 143 3.19 -36.01 -20.69
N PHE A 144 2.98 -34.76 -21.12
CA PHE A 144 1.82 -34.44 -21.96
C PHE A 144 1.85 -35.22 -23.28
N SER A 145 3.00 -35.30 -23.93
CA SER A 145 3.15 -36.02 -25.20
C SER A 145 2.83 -37.51 -25.04
N VAL A 146 3.32 -38.13 -23.95
CA VAL A 146 3.04 -39.52 -23.60
C VAL A 146 1.55 -39.74 -23.29
N THR A 147 0.93 -38.89 -22.46
CA THR A 147 -0.50 -38.96 -22.13
C THR A 147 -1.37 -38.83 -23.39
N MET A 148 -1.02 -37.90 -24.29
CA MET A 148 -1.73 -37.70 -25.55
C MET A 148 -1.60 -38.89 -26.50
N HIS A 149 -0.43 -39.52 -26.54
CA HIS A 149 -0.22 -40.76 -27.30
C HIS A 149 -1.07 -41.91 -26.74
N ALA A 150 -1.11 -42.07 -25.41
CA ALA A 150 -1.94 -43.08 -24.76
C ALA A 150 -3.43 -42.89 -25.04
N LEU A 151 -3.93 -41.64 -24.98
CA LEU A 151 -5.32 -41.33 -25.36
C LEU A 151 -5.61 -41.68 -26.83
N HIS A 152 -4.68 -41.39 -27.74
CA HIS A 152 -4.80 -41.75 -29.15
C HIS A 152 -4.84 -43.28 -29.37
N THR A 153 -4.05 -44.03 -28.61
CA THR A 153 -4.08 -45.50 -28.61
C THR A 153 -5.43 -46.04 -28.15
N LEU A 154 -6.04 -45.45 -27.11
CA LEU A 154 -7.41 -45.79 -26.68
C LEU A 154 -8.45 -45.49 -27.78
N TYR A 155 -8.33 -44.35 -28.47
CA TYR A 155 -9.16 -44.03 -29.63
C TYR A 155 -9.05 -45.07 -30.75
N ARG A 156 -7.83 -45.51 -31.06
CA ARG A 156 -7.59 -46.57 -32.05
C ARG A 156 -8.19 -47.91 -31.62
N ALA A 157 -7.97 -48.30 -30.37
CA ALA A 157 -8.54 -49.51 -29.79
C ALA A 157 -10.07 -49.49 -29.85
N MET A 158 -10.69 -48.34 -29.54
CA MET A 158 -12.14 -48.15 -29.67
C MET A 158 -12.64 -48.28 -31.12
N ASN A 159 -11.87 -47.79 -32.11
CA ASN A 159 -12.24 -47.85 -33.52
C ASN A 159 -12.02 -49.22 -34.16
N GLN A 160 -11.09 -50.01 -33.64
CA GLN A 160 -10.78 -51.36 -34.12
C GLN A 160 -11.53 -52.45 -33.34
N GLY A 161 -11.93 -52.16 -32.11
CA GLY A 161 -12.60 -53.10 -31.21
C GLY A 161 -14.03 -53.44 -31.63
N HIS A 162 -14.29 -54.72 -31.86
CA HIS A 162 -15.64 -55.26 -32.00
C HIS A 162 -16.19 -55.53 -30.59
N PHE A 163 -16.95 -54.60 -30.01
CA PHE A 163 -17.55 -54.70 -28.67
C PHE A 163 -18.75 -55.67 -28.61
N GLN A 164 -18.56 -56.89 -29.09
CA GLN A 164 -19.61 -57.92 -29.19
C GLN A 164 -19.72 -58.77 -27.91
N ASN A 165 -18.65 -58.87 -27.12
CA ASN A 165 -18.59 -59.72 -25.92
C ASN A 165 -18.38 -58.88 -24.64
N HIS A 166 -19.07 -59.22 -23.55
CA HIS A 166 -18.98 -58.51 -22.27
C HIS A 166 -17.54 -58.38 -21.75
N ARG A 167 -16.73 -59.45 -21.87
CA ARG A 167 -15.32 -59.47 -21.47
C ARG A 167 -14.47 -58.43 -22.20
N SER A 168 -14.73 -58.16 -23.48
CA SER A 168 -13.99 -57.15 -24.26
C SER A 168 -14.32 -55.72 -23.83
N ILE A 169 -15.55 -55.50 -23.34
CA ILE A 169 -16.00 -54.22 -22.80
C ILE A 169 -15.35 -53.98 -21.43
N GLU A 170 -15.29 -55.00 -20.58
CA GLU A 170 -14.62 -54.94 -19.27
C GLU A 170 -13.11 -54.69 -19.39
N GLU A 171 -12.43 -55.36 -20.33
CA GLU A 171 -11.01 -55.15 -20.59
C GLU A 171 -10.72 -53.73 -21.11
N PHE A 172 -11.54 -53.22 -22.02
CA PHE A 172 -11.44 -51.84 -22.48
C PHE A 172 -11.70 -50.83 -21.34
N HIS A 173 -12.69 -51.10 -20.47
CA HIS A 173 -12.97 -50.29 -19.30
C HIS A 173 -11.79 -50.27 -18.32
N HIS A 174 -11.15 -51.42 -18.08
CA HIS A 174 -9.94 -51.51 -17.26
C HIS A 174 -8.80 -50.66 -17.85
N ASN A 175 -8.54 -50.77 -19.15
CA ASN A 175 -7.50 -49.97 -19.82
C ASN A 175 -7.79 -48.46 -19.75
N LEU A 176 -9.05 -48.06 -19.87
CA LEU A 176 -9.47 -46.65 -19.72
C LEU A 176 -9.26 -46.14 -18.29
N ARG A 177 -9.51 -46.99 -17.29
CA ARG A 177 -9.22 -46.66 -15.89
C ARG A 177 -7.72 -46.54 -15.63
N CYS A 178 -6.91 -47.49 -16.10
CA CYS A 178 -5.45 -47.42 -16.00
C CYS A 178 -4.90 -46.15 -16.66
N PHE A 179 -5.42 -45.75 -17.83
CA PHE A 179 -5.07 -44.46 -18.43
C PHE A 179 -5.38 -43.27 -17.52
N GLY A 180 -6.56 -43.27 -16.87
CA GLY A 180 -6.94 -42.23 -15.92
C GLY A 180 -5.98 -42.16 -14.73
N ASP A 181 -5.80 -43.30 -14.06
CA ASP A 181 -5.10 -43.41 -12.77
C ASP A 181 -3.57 -43.30 -12.92
N GLU A 182 -2.98 -43.90 -13.96
CA GLU A 182 -1.52 -44.03 -14.10
C GLU A 182 -0.89 -43.00 -15.05
N MET A 183 -1.66 -42.39 -15.95
CA MET A 183 -1.13 -41.48 -16.98
C MET A 183 -1.69 -40.06 -16.85
N LEU A 184 -3.02 -39.92 -16.87
CA LEU A 184 -3.69 -38.63 -16.89
C LEU A 184 -3.50 -37.86 -15.57
N ILE A 185 -3.84 -38.49 -14.43
CA ILE A 185 -3.74 -37.83 -13.12
C ILE A 185 -2.29 -37.38 -12.82
N PRO A 186 -1.25 -38.23 -12.96
CA PRO A 186 0.13 -37.80 -12.73
C PRO A 186 0.60 -36.67 -13.66
N CYS A 187 0.15 -36.65 -14.91
CA CYS A 187 0.44 -35.56 -15.86
C CYS A 187 -0.21 -34.24 -15.42
N ILE A 188 -1.46 -34.30 -14.96
CA ILE A 188 -2.20 -33.13 -14.47
C ILE A 188 -1.64 -32.61 -13.15
N ASP A 189 -1.19 -33.47 -12.24
CA ASP A 189 -0.61 -33.02 -10.97
C ASP A 189 0.76 -32.35 -11.15
N GLU A 190 1.56 -32.82 -12.11
CA GLU A 190 2.79 -32.12 -12.52
C GLU A 190 2.48 -30.77 -13.18
N PHE A 191 1.45 -30.70 -14.03
CA PHE A 191 0.97 -29.45 -14.60
C PHE A 191 0.57 -28.44 -13.52
N LYS A 192 -0.20 -28.86 -12.51
CA LYS A 192 -0.60 -28.00 -11.39
C LYS A 192 0.61 -27.49 -10.61
N SER A 193 1.56 -28.38 -10.30
CA SER A 193 2.80 -28.03 -9.58
C SER A 193 3.61 -26.98 -10.34
N TYR A 194 3.82 -27.19 -11.63
CA TYR A 194 4.51 -26.24 -12.52
C TYR A 194 3.80 -24.88 -12.55
N CYS A 195 2.47 -24.88 -12.76
CA CYS A 195 1.69 -23.65 -12.82
C CYS A 195 1.74 -22.86 -11.50
N ASN A 196 1.68 -23.54 -10.35
CA ASN A 196 1.77 -22.90 -9.03
C ASN A 196 3.13 -22.20 -8.83
N LYS A 197 4.23 -22.86 -9.22
CA LYS A 197 5.57 -22.28 -9.10
C LYS A 197 5.75 -21.08 -10.02
N GLN A 198 5.30 -21.19 -11.27
CA GLN A 198 5.50 -20.15 -12.27
C GLN A 198 4.58 -18.93 -12.05
N SER A 199 3.31 -19.16 -11.71
CA SER A 199 2.37 -18.08 -11.36
C SER A 199 2.87 -17.24 -10.19
N ASN A 200 3.42 -17.87 -9.13
CA ASN A 200 4.00 -17.16 -7.99
C ASN A 200 5.11 -16.18 -8.41
N LYS A 201 6.05 -16.63 -9.26
CA LYS A 201 7.15 -15.78 -9.77
C LYS A 201 6.63 -14.61 -10.60
N LEU A 202 5.67 -14.87 -11.49
CA LEU A 202 5.08 -13.83 -12.35
C LEU A 202 4.28 -12.82 -11.53
N TRP A 203 3.52 -13.28 -10.52
CA TRP A 203 2.80 -12.42 -9.58
C TRP A 203 3.73 -11.51 -8.79
N GLN A 204 4.88 -12.02 -8.33
CA GLN A 204 5.90 -11.20 -7.67
C GLN A 204 6.40 -10.06 -8.59
N SER A 205 6.62 -10.35 -9.88
CA SER A 205 6.98 -9.32 -10.86
C SER A 205 5.86 -8.28 -11.06
N VAL A 206 4.60 -8.70 -11.08
CA VAL A 206 3.45 -7.78 -11.18
C VAL A 206 3.33 -6.92 -9.93
N ARG A 207 3.47 -7.50 -8.73
CA ARG A 207 3.45 -6.74 -7.47
C ARG A 207 4.56 -5.72 -7.41
N GLN A 208 5.77 -6.11 -7.80
CA GLN A 208 6.89 -5.18 -7.91
C GLN A 208 6.55 -3.99 -8.83
N ALA A 209 5.96 -4.25 -10.00
CA ALA A 209 5.57 -3.21 -10.95
C ALA A 209 4.45 -2.30 -10.42
N GLN A 210 3.49 -2.85 -9.65
CA GLN A 210 2.44 -2.07 -8.99
C GLN A 210 3.02 -1.17 -7.89
N ILE A 211 3.97 -1.67 -7.10
CA ILE A 211 4.63 -0.90 -6.02
C ILE A 211 5.51 0.20 -6.60
N SER A 212 6.30 -0.11 -7.65
CA SER A 212 7.07 0.91 -8.36
C SER A 212 6.16 2.01 -8.92
N ARG A 213 5.00 1.66 -9.50
CA ARG A 213 4.00 2.65 -9.91
C ARG A 213 3.51 3.51 -8.74
N MET A 214 3.27 2.94 -7.56
CA MET A 214 2.84 3.73 -6.39
C MET A 214 3.94 4.63 -5.82
N LYS A 215 5.22 4.28 -6.02
CA LYS A 215 6.37 5.10 -5.63
C LYS A 215 6.64 6.24 -6.62
N ASP A 216 6.55 5.96 -7.91
CA ASP A 216 6.91 6.87 -8.99
C ASP A 216 5.73 7.65 -9.59
N LEU A 217 4.49 7.21 -9.33
CA LEU A 217 3.27 7.62 -10.04
C LEU A 217 3.37 7.56 -11.57
N GLN A 218 4.37 6.85 -12.11
CA GLN A 218 4.52 6.59 -13.54
C GLN A 218 3.57 5.49 -14.00
N THR A 219 3.23 5.52 -15.28
CA THR A 219 2.49 4.43 -15.92
C THR A 219 3.29 3.15 -15.77
N SER A 220 2.69 2.13 -15.14
CA SER A 220 3.33 0.83 -14.93
C SER A 220 3.78 0.25 -16.27
N PRO A 221 4.95 -0.40 -16.36
CA PRO A 221 5.31 -1.13 -17.56
C PRO A 221 4.30 -2.26 -17.77
N ASP A 222 3.49 -2.14 -18.82
CA ASP A 222 2.45 -3.13 -19.21
C ASP A 222 3.03 -4.54 -19.44
N ASP A 223 4.34 -4.66 -19.58
CA ASP A 223 5.07 -5.90 -19.83
C ASP A 223 4.86 -6.98 -18.74
N ALA A 224 4.92 -6.61 -17.45
CA ALA A 224 4.79 -7.59 -16.36
C ALA A 224 3.39 -8.23 -16.35
N ILE A 225 2.35 -7.42 -16.55
CA ILE A 225 0.96 -7.88 -16.66
C ILE A 225 0.79 -8.68 -17.95
N SER A 226 1.36 -8.23 -19.07
CA SER A 226 1.26 -8.91 -20.36
C SER A 226 1.87 -10.32 -20.31
N ARG A 227 3.01 -10.49 -19.64
CA ARG A 227 3.63 -11.81 -19.41
C ARG A 227 2.74 -12.72 -18.57
N LEU A 228 2.12 -12.21 -17.52
CA LEU A 228 1.19 -12.98 -16.69
C LEU A 228 -0.06 -13.40 -17.47
N VAL A 229 -0.62 -12.51 -18.30
CA VAL A 229 -1.77 -12.82 -19.15
C VAL A 229 -1.43 -13.85 -20.24
N ALA A 230 -0.25 -13.74 -20.84
CA ALA A 230 0.24 -14.73 -21.80
C ALA A 230 0.31 -16.11 -21.15
N PHE A 231 0.93 -16.20 -19.97
CA PHE A 231 1.02 -17.45 -19.20
C PHE A 231 -0.34 -18.12 -18.97
N TYR A 232 -1.35 -17.39 -18.46
CA TYR A 232 -2.68 -17.98 -18.26
C TYR A 232 -3.31 -18.45 -19.58
N SER A 233 -3.17 -17.68 -20.66
CA SER A 233 -3.74 -18.03 -21.97
C SER A 233 -3.08 -19.28 -22.56
N GLU A 234 -1.76 -19.40 -22.44
CA GLU A 234 -0.98 -20.56 -22.86
C GLU A 234 -1.35 -21.80 -22.04
N MET A 235 -1.45 -21.67 -20.71
CA MET A 235 -1.75 -22.81 -19.83
C MET A 235 -3.19 -23.30 -20.00
N MET A 236 -4.12 -22.37 -20.22
CA MET A 236 -5.49 -22.70 -20.61
C MET A 236 -5.57 -23.44 -21.95
N TYR A 237 -4.72 -23.09 -22.92
CA TYR A 237 -4.66 -23.78 -24.21
C TYR A 237 -4.23 -25.24 -24.06
N VAL A 238 -3.17 -25.48 -23.28
CA VAL A 238 -2.65 -26.84 -23.02
C VAL A 238 -3.73 -27.73 -22.44
N LEU A 239 -4.43 -27.27 -21.39
CA LEU A 239 -5.53 -28.02 -20.79
C LEU A 239 -6.73 -28.17 -21.73
N ALA A 240 -7.05 -27.15 -22.53
CA ALA A 240 -8.19 -27.19 -23.44
C ALA A 240 -8.00 -28.23 -24.57
N VAL A 241 -6.78 -28.44 -25.06
CA VAL A 241 -6.51 -29.49 -26.06
C VAL A 241 -6.84 -30.87 -25.50
N LEU A 242 -6.44 -31.13 -24.26
CA LEU A 242 -6.75 -32.38 -23.56
C LEU A 242 -8.25 -32.51 -23.27
N GLY A 243 -8.87 -31.45 -22.75
CA GLY A 243 -10.32 -31.42 -22.47
C GLY A 243 -11.19 -31.61 -23.71
N ALA A 244 -10.83 -30.98 -24.84
CA ALA A 244 -11.55 -31.14 -26.10
C ALA A 244 -11.45 -32.57 -26.65
N ARG A 245 -10.27 -33.19 -26.56
CA ARG A 245 -10.09 -34.59 -27.00
C ARG A 245 -10.81 -35.59 -26.09
N LEU A 246 -10.76 -35.40 -24.78
CA LEU A 246 -11.54 -36.23 -23.85
C LEU A 246 -13.05 -36.09 -24.10
N GLN A 247 -13.52 -34.87 -24.39
CA GLN A 247 -14.92 -34.65 -24.72
C GLN A 247 -15.33 -35.32 -26.05
N GLY A 248 -14.48 -35.25 -27.07
CA GLY A 248 -14.69 -36.00 -28.31
C GLY A 248 -14.74 -37.51 -28.08
N PHE A 249 -13.86 -38.02 -27.21
CA PHE A 249 -13.76 -39.45 -26.90
C PHE A 249 -15.02 -39.93 -26.18
N ARG A 250 -15.45 -39.13 -25.19
CA ARG A 250 -16.70 -39.30 -24.47
C ARG A 250 -17.90 -39.29 -25.41
N TYR A 251 -17.97 -38.37 -26.37
CA TYR A 251 -19.04 -38.31 -27.37
C TYR A 251 -19.11 -39.60 -28.20
N ASP A 252 -17.97 -40.09 -28.69
CA ASP A 252 -17.92 -41.31 -29.49
C ASP A 252 -18.37 -42.54 -28.70
N LEU A 253 -17.96 -42.65 -27.43
CA LEU A 253 -18.35 -43.75 -26.55
C LEU A 253 -19.84 -43.73 -26.18
N MET A 254 -20.37 -42.55 -25.83
CA MET A 254 -21.72 -42.42 -25.25
C MET A 254 -22.81 -42.24 -26.31
N ILE A 255 -22.54 -41.50 -27.38
CA ILE A 255 -23.57 -41.10 -28.36
C ILE A 255 -23.47 -41.93 -29.63
N ASN A 256 -22.27 -42.05 -30.22
CA ASN A 256 -22.08 -42.74 -31.49
C ASN A 256 -22.10 -44.27 -31.34
N LYS A 257 -21.25 -44.82 -30.47
CA LYS A 257 -21.08 -46.28 -30.31
C LYS A 257 -21.89 -46.88 -29.17
N LYS A 258 -22.27 -46.09 -28.17
CA LYS A 258 -23.06 -46.49 -26.99
C LYS A 258 -22.49 -47.73 -26.27
N VAL A 259 -21.16 -47.78 -26.12
CA VAL A 259 -20.44 -48.97 -25.63
C VAL A 259 -20.86 -49.36 -24.21
N PHE A 260 -21.18 -48.38 -23.36
CA PHE A 260 -21.48 -48.57 -21.93
C PHE A 260 -22.92 -48.21 -21.53
N GLY A 261 -23.84 -48.08 -22.50
CA GLY A 261 -25.22 -47.67 -22.20
C GLY A 261 -25.30 -46.26 -21.61
N SER A 262 -25.88 -46.12 -20.41
CA SER A 262 -26.04 -44.85 -19.69
C SER A 262 -24.86 -44.49 -18.77
N PHE A 263 -23.95 -45.43 -18.53
CA PHE A 263 -22.79 -45.18 -17.68
C PHE A 263 -21.72 -44.39 -18.43
N ASP A 264 -21.18 -43.35 -17.79
CA ASP A 264 -20.16 -42.48 -18.37
C ASP A 264 -18.77 -42.76 -17.81
N PRO A 265 -17.92 -43.52 -18.52
CA PRO A 265 -16.62 -43.91 -18.01
C PRO A 265 -15.54 -42.84 -18.16
N VAL A 266 -15.85 -41.69 -18.79
CA VAL A 266 -14.89 -40.59 -19.07
C VAL A 266 -15.16 -39.36 -18.19
N GLN A 267 -16.27 -39.36 -17.45
CA GLN A 267 -16.67 -38.25 -16.59
C GLN A 267 -15.56 -37.88 -15.59
N HIS A 268 -14.99 -38.86 -14.90
CA HIS A 268 -13.95 -38.62 -13.89
C HIS A 268 -12.69 -37.98 -14.50
N GLN A 269 -12.23 -38.51 -15.64
CA GLN A 269 -11.07 -37.98 -16.37
C GLN A 269 -11.32 -36.53 -16.84
N SER A 270 -12.54 -36.21 -17.25
CA SER A 270 -12.94 -34.84 -17.63
C SER A 270 -12.96 -33.91 -16.41
N GLU A 271 -13.48 -34.38 -15.27
CA GLU A 271 -13.51 -33.63 -14.01
C GLU A 271 -12.10 -33.32 -13.49
N VAL A 272 -11.13 -34.23 -13.65
CA VAL A 272 -9.72 -33.99 -13.30
C VAL A 272 -9.15 -32.80 -14.09
N VAL A 273 -9.41 -32.72 -15.40
CA VAL A 273 -8.96 -31.61 -16.26
C VAL A 273 -9.69 -30.31 -15.91
N PHE A 274 -11.00 -30.37 -15.65
CA PHE A 274 -11.76 -29.18 -15.25
C PHE A 274 -11.33 -28.64 -13.88
N SER A 275 -11.06 -29.51 -12.91
CA SER A 275 -10.51 -29.15 -11.61
C SER A 275 -9.14 -28.49 -11.72
N ALA A 276 -8.28 -28.99 -12.62
CA ALA A 276 -7.00 -28.35 -12.91
C ALA A 276 -7.15 -26.95 -13.52
N LEU A 277 -8.13 -26.74 -14.41
CA LEU A 277 -8.47 -25.41 -14.90
C LEU A 277 -8.98 -24.52 -13.77
N GLU A 278 -9.92 -24.98 -12.95
CA GLU A 278 -10.47 -24.21 -11.83
C GLU A 278 -9.36 -23.76 -10.87
N LEU A 279 -8.39 -24.64 -10.58
CA LEU A 279 -7.23 -24.31 -9.76
C LEU A 279 -6.29 -23.31 -10.44
N LEU A 280 -5.97 -23.48 -11.73
CA LEU A 280 -5.21 -22.49 -12.51
C LEU A 280 -5.90 -21.12 -12.49
N MET A 281 -7.22 -21.11 -12.53
CA MET A 281 -8.02 -19.90 -12.56
C MET A 281 -8.21 -19.27 -11.17
N ALA A 282 -7.87 -19.96 -10.08
CA ALA A 282 -8.15 -19.52 -8.71
C ALA A 282 -7.49 -18.17 -8.34
N ASP A 283 -6.47 -17.75 -9.07
CA ASP A 283 -5.78 -16.46 -8.88
C ASP A 283 -5.71 -15.62 -10.16
N CYS A 284 -6.52 -15.91 -11.17
CA CYS A 284 -6.47 -15.23 -12.47
C CYS A 284 -7.15 -13.84 -12.47
N VAL A 285 -7.22 -13.14 -11.34
CA VAL A 285 -7.85 -11.82 -11.22
C VAL A 285 -6.85 -10.82 -10.70
N LEU A 286 -6.84 -9.64 -11.31
CA LEU A 286 -6.01 -8.52 -10.92
C LEU A 286 -6.88 -7.36 -10.45
N SER A 287 -6.53 -6.79 -9.29
CA SER A 287 -6.97 -5.47 -8.89
C SER A 287 -5.87 -4.46 -9.16
N THR A 288 -6.22 -3.35 -9.82
CA THR A 288 -5.28 -2.23 -10.04
C THR A 288 -5.32 -1.22 -8.91
N GLU A 289 -6.25 -1.35 -7.96
CA GLU A 289 -6.36 -0.44 -6.83
C GLU A 289 -5.41 -0.83 -5.69
N PRO A 290 -5.00 0.14 -4.85
CA PRO A 290 -4.96 1.57 -5.15
C PRO A 290 -4.07 1.87 -6.37
N SER A 291 -4.57 2.68 -7.30
CA SER A 291 -3.89 2.98 -8.57
C SER A 291 -3.16 4.32 -8.62
N THR A 292 -3.53 5.23 -7.72
CA THR A 292 -3.05 6.63 -7.64
C THR A 292 -2.85 7.11 -6.20
N ASN A 293 -3.76 6.73 -5.29
CA ASN A 293 -3.67 7.09 -3.88
C ASN A 293 -4.05 5.90 -2.99
N ALA A 294 -3.16 5.55 -2.07
CA ALA A 294 -3.37 4.49 -1.09
C ALA A 294 -4.00 4.98 0.22
N ILE A 295 -4.49 6.22 0.25
CA ILE A 295 -5.28 6.76 1.36
C ILE A 295 -6.71 6.99 0.88
N LEU A 296 -7.62 6.13 1.30
CA LEU A 296 -9.05 6.33 1.09
C LEU A 296 -9.61 7.20 2.19
N VAL A 297 -10.47 8.14 1.83
CA VAL A 297 -11.16 8.99 2.80
C VAL A 297 -12.63 8.59 2.82
N THR A 298 -13.19 8.35 4.00
CA THR A 298 -14.60 7.96 4.10
C THR A 298 -15.51 9.02 3.47
N ASN A 299 -16.55 8.54 2.81
CA ASN A 299 -17.50 9.35 2.06
C ASN A 299 -16.90 10.12 0.85
N ASN A 300 -15.66 9.82 0.44
CA ASN A 300 -15.15 10.25 -0.85
C ASN A 300 -15.37 9.15 -1.90
N LEU A 301 -15.71 9.58 -3.12
CA LEU A 301 -15.86 8.66 -4.24
C LEU A 301 -14.48 8.19 -4.70
N PHE A 302 -14.40 6.90 -5.00
CA PHE A 302 -13.25 6.31 -5.68
C PHE A 302 -13.74 5.36 -6.77
N SER A 303 -12.89 5.16 -7.79
CA SER A 303 -13.10 4.17 -8.82
C SER A 303 -12.53 2.82 -8.39
N MET A 304 -13.18 1.75 -8.81
CA MET A 304 -12.63 0.39 -8.74
C MET A 304 -12.48 -0.15 -10.15
N ASN A 305 -11.33 -0.77 -10.41
CA ASN A 305 -11.05 -1.48 -11.64
C ASN A 305 -10.40 -2.83 -11.31
N CYS A 306 -11.11 -3.89 -11.66
CA CYS A 306 -10.63 -5.26 -11.56
C CYS A 306 -10.77 -5.93 -12.93
N GLY A 307 -9.84 -6.81 -13.27
CA GLY A 307 -9.83 -7.50 -14.55
C GLY A 307 -9.45 -8.96 -14.40
N ALA A 308 -10.11 -9.82 -15.18
CA ALA A 308 -9.65 -11.17 -15.39
C ALA A 308 -8.38 -11.17 -16.26
N LEU A 309 -7.39 -11.95 -15.84
CA LEU A 309 -6.16 -12.22 -16.57
C LEU A 309 -6.38 -13.31 -17.63
N ALA A 310 -7.30 -14.23 -17.33
CA ALA A 310 -7.73 -15.27 -18.24
C ALA A 310 -8.82 -14.79 -19.20
N ARG A 311 -8.61 -15.03 -20.50
CA ARG A 311 -9.46 -14.52 -21.59
C ARG A 311 -10.46 -15.55 -22.12
N GLY A 312 -10.39 -16.81 -21.66
CA GLY A 312 -11.18 -17.92 -22.19
C GLY A 312 -12.45 -18.30 -21.42
N VAL A 313 -12.66 -17.77 -20.20
CA VAL A 313 -13.82 -18.10 -19.35
C VAL A 313 -14.70 -16.87 -19.13
N VAL A 314 -16.00 -17.10 -18.98
CA VAL A 314 -17.00 -16.06 -18.68
C VAL A 314 -17.21 -15.93 -17.18
N PHE A 315 -17.19 -14.70 -16.68
CA PHE A 315 -17.42 -14.38 -15.28
C PHE A 315 -18.88 -14.02 -15.04
N LYS A 316 -19.43 -14.46 -13.91
CA LYS A 316 -20.77 -14.12 -13.42
C LYS A 316 -20.78 -12.73 -12.79
N ASP A 317 -19.89 -12.53 -11.81
CA ASP A 317 -19.82 -11.34 -10.96
C ASP A 317 -18.43 -11.15 -10.34
N PHE A 318 -18.17 -9.91 -9.88
CA PHE A 318 -17.01 -9.53 -9.08
C PHE A 318 -17.52 -8.93 -7.76
N GLU A 319 -17.27 -9.63 -6.67
CA GLU A 319 -17.57 -9.20 -5.32
C GLU A 319 -16.33 -8.51 -4.72
N ILE A 320 -16.52 -7.29 -4.21
CA ILE A 320 -15.46 -6.48 -3.62
C ILE A 320 -15.80 -6.24 -2.15
N GLN A 321 -14.83 -6.51 -1.30
CA GLN A 321 -14.91 -6.33 0.14
C GLN A 321 -13.64 -5.63 0.63
N VAL A 322 -13.76 -4.82 1.69
CA VAL A 322 -12.60 -4.29 2.40
C VAL A 322 -12.31 -5.22 3.58
N VAL A 323 -11.08 -5.69 3.71
CA VAL A 323 -10.64 -6.58 4.80
C VAL A 323 -9.46 -5.96 5.56
N SER A 324 -9.28 -6.34 6.82
CA SER A 324 -8.09 -5.96 7.61
C SER A 324 -6.87 -6.77 7.15
N GLU A 325 -5.68 -6.31 7.54
CA GLU A 325 -4.41 -7.05 7.35
C GLU A 325 -4.50 -8.51 7.84
N GLU A 326 -4.94 -8.76 9.08
CA GLU A 326 -5.12 -10.11 9.65
C GLU A 326 -6.09 -10.99 8.83
N THR A 327 -7.19 -10.40 8.34
CA THR A 327 -8.15 -11.14 7.50
C THR A 327 -7.57 -11.41 6.11
N ALA A 328 -6.75 -10.49 5.57
CA ALA A 328 -6.05 -10.69 4.31
C ALA A 328 -4.99 -11.80 4.41
N GLU A 329 -4.27 -11.89 5.53
CA GLU A 329 -3.36 -13.02 5.86
C GLU A 329 -4.11 -14.35 5.88
N HIS A 330 -5.28 -14.39 6.51
CA HIS A 330 -6.11 -15.59 6.53
C HIS A 330 -6.56 -16.01 5.12
N ILE A 331 -7.08 -15.07 4.32
CA ILE A 331 -7.50 -15.33 2.93
C ILE A 331 -6.32 -15.84 2.09
N GLN A 332 -5.15 -15.20 2.19
CA GLN A 332 -3.95 -15.65 1.49
C GLN A 332 -3.53 -17.06 1.94
N GLY A 333 -3.61 -17.36 3.24
CA GLY A 333 -3.37 -18.69 3.78
C GLY A 333 -4.31 -19.75 3.20
N GLU A 334 -5.60 -19.44 3.05
CA GLU A 334 -6.55 -20.34 2.38
C GLU A 334 -6.25 -20.51 0.88
N MET A 335 -5.87 -19.45 0.18
CA MET A 335 -5.42 -19.50 -1.22
C MET A 335 -4.17 -20.39 -1.37
N ALA A 336 -3.20 -20.24 -0.47
CA ALA A 336 -2.00 -21.07 -0.45
C ALA A 336 -2.33 -22.53 -0.15
N ARG A 337 -3.22 -22.80 0.81
CA ARG A 337 -3.70 -24.15 1.14
C ARG A 337 -4.34 -24.84 -0.06
N GLN A 338 -5.14 -24.13 -0.86
CA GLN A 338 -5.73 -24.67 -2.09
C GLN A 338 -4.67 -25.14 -3.08
N ARG A 339 -3.64 -24.33 -3.30
CA ARG A 339 -2.52 -24.67 -4.19
C ARG A 339 -1.72 -25.87 -3.67
N MET A 340 -1.46 -25.92 -2.36
CA MET A 340 -0.76 -27.04 -1.73
C MET A 340 -1.54 -28.35 -1.82
N MET A 341 -2.87 -28.30 -1.60
CA MET A 341 -3.75 -29.46 -1.71
C MET A 341 -4.06 -29.86 -3.16
N GLN A 342 -3.65 -29.03 -4.13
CA GLN A 342 -3.91 -29.22 -5.56
C GLN A 342 -5.40 -29.44 -5.91
N GLN A 343 -6.29 -28.83 -5.12
CA GLN A 343 -7.75 -28.95 -5.28
C GLN A 343 -8.43 -27.58 -5.12
N PRO A 344 -9.39 -27.25 -6.02
CA PRO A 344 -10.22 -26.07 -5.84
C PRO A 344 -11.10 -26.27 -4.62
N SER A 345 -11.08 -25.31 -3.69
CA SER A 345 -12.04 -25.27 -2.58
C SER A 345 -12.57 -23.85 -2.41
N PRO A 346 -13.79 -23.66 -1.89
CA PRO A 346 -14.26 -22.31 -1.59
C PRO A 346 -13.44 -21.73 -0.42
N ILE A 347 -13.10 -20.45 -0.53
CA ILE A 347 -12.56 -19.65 0.59
C ILE A 347 -13.72 -19.31 1.52
N GLY A 348 -13.49 -19.36 2.83
CA GLY A 348 -14.48 -19.03 3.85
C GLY A 348 -14.99 -17.60 3.72
N LEU A 349 -16.14 -17.32 4.34
CA LEU A 349 -16.63 -15.93 4.44
C LEU A 349 -15.72 -15.15 5.38
N ALA A 350 -15.09 -14.11 4.84
CA ALA A 350 -14.24 -13.20 5.60
C ALA A 350 -15.07 -12.04 6.19
N PRO A 351 -14.78 -11.57 7.41
CA PRO A 351 -15.42 -10.38 7.96
C PRO A 351 -14.98 -9.12 7.21
N SER A 352 -15.93 -8.21 6.97
CA SER A 352 -15.61 -6.92 6.34
C SER A 352 -15.06 -5.93 7.37
N ALA A 353 -13.98 -5.24 7.03
CA ALA A 353 -13.41 -4.17 7.84
C ALA A 353 -14.05 -2.80 7.56
N ALA A 354 -14.76 -2.64 6.43
CA ALA A 354 -15.47 -1.41 6.11
C ALA A 354 -16.68 -1.65 5.22
N LEU A 355 -17.72 -0.84 5.42
CA LEU A 355 -18.89 -0.83 4.58
C LEU A 355 -18.64 -0.06 3.28
N LEU A 356 -19.04 -0.67 2.17
CA LEU A 356 -18.99 -0.11 0.83
C LEU A 356 -20.39 0.23 0.34
N ALA A 357 -20.50 1.26 -0.49
CA ALA A 357 -21.74 1.63 -1.11
C ALA A 357 -21.53 2.04 -2.57
N MET A 358 -22.47 1.69 -3.45
CA MET A 358 -22.44 2.04 -4.87
C MET A 358 -23.36 3.23 -5.13
N LYS A 359 -22.81 4.35 -5.61
CA LYS A 359 -23.62 5.50 -6.03
C LYS A 359 -23.94 5.40 -7.52
N PRO A 360 -25.20 5.62 -7.97
CA PRO A 360 -25.55 5.59 -9.39
C PRO A 360 -24.74 6.59 -10.22
N THR A 361 -24.39 6.21 -11.46
CA THR A 361 -23.69 7.07 -12.43
C THR A 361 -24.63 8.05 -13.13
N SER A 362 -25.91 7.72 -13.26
CA SER A 362 -26.94 8.68 -13.65
C SER A 362 -27.31 9.52 -12.42
N GLY A 363 -27.09 10.83 -12.49
CA GLY A 363 -27.34 11.78 -11.39
C GLY A 363 -28.81 11.93 -10.95
N THR A 364 -29.68 10.96 -11.24
CA THR A 364 -31.09 10.97 -10.85
C THR A 364 -31.20 10.61 -9.36
N LYS A 365 -31.59 11.60 -8.54
CA LYS A 365 -32.05 11.34 -7.16
C LYS A 365 -33.14 10.28 -7.22
N ARG A 366 -33.00 9.19 -6.46
CA ARG A 366 -34.13 8.27 -6.23
C ARG A 366 -35.20 9.04 -5.46
N SER A 367 -36.35 9.24 -6.08
CA SER A 367 -37.56 9.67 -5.38
C SER A 367 -38.05 8.49 -4.54
N ASN A 368 -37.76 8.50 -3.23
CA ASN A 368 -38.33 7.52 -2.30
C ASN A 368 -39.79 7.90 -2.03
N ALA A 369 -40.69 7.35 -2.84
CA ALA A 369 -42.11 7.21 -2.51
C ALA A 369 -42.49 5.73 -2.66
N ALA A 370 -42.05 4.92 -1.71
CA ALA A 370 -42.67 3.65 -1.40
C ALA A 370 -42.80 3.59 0.12
N SER A 371 -44.03 3.80 0.56
CA SER A 371 -44.54 3.68 1.91
C SER A 371 -44.17 2.33 2.52
N ASN A 372 -43.44 2.34 3.64
CA ASN A 372 -43.60 1.33 4.68
C ASN A 372 -43.65 2.07 6.02
N SER A 373 -44.82 1.94 6.64
CA SER A 373 -45.19 2.43 7.96
C SER A 373 -44.54 1.56 9.03
N ASP A 374 -43.50 2.06 9.67
CA ASP A 374 -43.11 1.67 11.03
C ASP A 374 -42.32 2.83 11.68
N PRO A 375 -42.79 3.41 12.81
CA PRO A 375 -42.12 4.53 13.45
C PRO A 375 -41.27 4.03 14.64
N SER A 376 -39.94 3.97 14.50
CA SER A 376 -39.05 3.97 15.67
C SER A 376 -37.58 4.29 15.32
N ASN A 377 -37.04 5.29 16.04
CA ASN A 377 -35.66 5.76 16.14
C ASN A 377 -35.06 6.64 15.02
N THR A 378 -35.32 7.94 15.20
CA THR A 378 -34.58 9.08 14.64
C THR A 378 -33.24 9.31 15.33
N ALA A 379 -32.12 9.08 14.64
CA ALA A 379 -30.89 9.88 14.77
C ALA A 379 -29.95 9.66 13.56
N HIS A 380 -29.54 10.78 12.93
CA HIS A 380 -28.65 10.93 11.78
C HIS A 380 -29.22 10.69 10.36
N LYS A 381 -29.94 11.71 9.86
CA LYS A 381 -29.94 12.06 8.42
C LYS A 381 -28.49 12.35 7.96
N LYS A 382 -27.81 11.41 7.28
CA LYS A 382 -26.70 11.61 6.33
C LYS A 382 -26.08 10.28 5.85
N SER A 383 -26.82 9.50 5.06
CA SER A 383 -26.29 8.72 3.94
C SER A 383 -27.44 7.95 3.28
N ASP A 384 -28.04 8.50 2.23
CA ASP A 384 -29.05 7.84 1.40
C ASP A 384 -28.47 6.70 0.52
N VAL A 385 -27.44 5.99 1.00
CA VAL A 385 -26.69 5.00 0.22
C VAL A 385 -26.68 3.65 0.96
N ASN A 386 -27.27 2.63 0.34
CA ASN A 386 -27.36 1.26 0.84
C ASN A 386 -25.94 0.67 1.02
N SER A 387 -25.41 0.79 2.23
CA SER A 387 -24.06 0.37 2.60
C SER A 387 -24.06 -1.12 2.92
N LYS A 388 -23.12 -1.86 2.34
CA LYS A 388 -23.02 -3.33 2.44
C LYS A 388 -21.60 -3.74 2.82
N GLU A 389 -21.46 -4.93 3.37
CA GLU A 389 -20.16 -5.52 3.71
C GLU A 389 -19.34 -5.86 2.47
N SER A 390 -20.02 -6.23 1.39
CA SER A 390 -19.47 -6.43 0.06
C SER A 390 -20.37 -5.80 -1.00
N VAL A 391 -19.76 -5.41 -2.13
CA VAL A 391 -20.48 -4.89 -3.29
C VAL A 391 -20.22 -5.75 -4.52
N THR A 392 -21.28 -6.08 -5.25
CA THR A 392 -21.21 -6.89 -6.47
C THR A 392 -21.22 -5.99 -7.70
N ILE A 393 -20.17 -6.08 -8.52
CA ILE A 393 -20.07 -5.44 -9.83
C ILE A 393 -20.23 -6.53 -10.90
N TYR A 394 -21.20 -6.36 -11.79
CA TYR A 394 -21.37 -7.26 -12.93
C TYR A 394 -20.34 -6.96 -14.02
N PRO A 395 -19.74 -7.99 -14.62
CA PRO A 395 -18.62 -7.81 -15.52
C PRO A 395 -19.07 -7.27 -16.87
N LYS A 396 -18.17 -6.53 -17.51
CA LYS A 396 -18.31 -6.00 -18.86
C LYS A 396 -17.09 -6.44 -19.67
N TYR A 397 -17.32 -6.94 -20.88
CA TYR A 397 -16.22 -7.35 -21.74
C TYR A 397 -15.49 -6.12 -22.30
N ASN A 398 -14.18 -6.08 -22.12
CA ASN A 398 -13.32 -5.06 -22.71
C ASN A 398 -12.82 -5.57 -24.06
N PHE A 399 -13.43 -5.13 -25.17
CA PHE A 399 -13.05 -5.59 -26.51
C PHE A 399 -11.63 -5.19 -26.92
N LYS A 400 -11.14 -4.03 -26.45
CA LYS A 400 -9.84 -3.48 -26.85
C LYS A 400 -8.71 -4.37 -26.34
N ASN A 401 -8.84 -4.82 -25.10
CA ASN A 401 -7.82 -5.60 -24.40
C ASN A 401 -8.22 -7.08 -24.21
N ARG A 402 -9.40 -7.47 -24.73
CA ARG A 402 -9.96 -8.83 -24.79
C ARG A 402 -10.11 -9.56 -23.45
N TYR A 403 -10.60 -8.88 -22.41
CA TYR A 403 -10.79 -9.49 -21.09
C TYR A 403 -12.11 -9.06 -20.43
N TRP A 404 -12.55 -9.83 -19.42
CA TRP A 404 -13.70 -9.47 -18.59
C TRP A 404 -13.28 -8.54 -17.46
N ALA A 405 -13.92 -7.37 -17.37
CA ALA A 405 -13.59 -6.34 -16.40
C ALA A 405 -14.78 -5.99 -15.51
N ALA A 406 -14.51 -5.71 -14.24
CA ALA A 406 -15.43 -5.05 -13.33
C ALA A 406 -14.91 -3.64 -13.08
N MET A 407 -15.56 -2.65 -13.69
CA MET A 407 -15.22 -1.24 -13.54
C MET A 407 -16.42 -0.48 -12.98
N TYR A 408 -16.20 0.23 -11.88
CA TYR A 408 -17.22 1.11 -11.31
C TYR A 408 -16.60 2.41 -10.80
N PRO A 409 -17.06 3.59 -11.29
CA PRO A 409 -16.38 4.86 -11.02
C PRO A 409 -16.77 5.51 -9.69
N HIS A 410 -17.85 5.05 -9.03
CA HIS A 410 -18.48 5.75 -7.91
C HIS A 410 -18.74 4.83 -6.72
N LEU A 411 -17.69 4.17 -6.24
CA LEU A 411 -17.73 3.47 -4.97
C LEU A 411 -17.47 4.45 -3.81
N LEU A 412 -18.03 4.12 -2.66
CA LEU A 412 -17.95 4.90 -1.44
C LEU A 412 -17.56 3.97 -0.29
N CYS A 413 -16.55 4.34 0.49
CA CYS A 413 -16.34 3.75 1.80
C CYS A 413 -17.13 4.58 2.82
N THR A 414 -18.21 4.03 3.38
CA THR A 414 -19.11 4.79 4.27
C THR A 414 -18.65 4.74 5.72
N THR A 415 -18.45 3.54 6.24
CA THR A 415 -18.16 3.31 7.66
C THR A 415 -17.06 2.27 7.82
N ARG A 416 -16.02 2.58 8.59
CA ARG A 416 -15.07 1.57 9.08
C ARG A 416 -15.77 0.76 10.18
N GLN A 417 -15.82 -0.56 10.03
CA GLN A 417 -16.35 -1.43 11.07
C GLN A 417 -15.33 -1.55 12.20
N LYS A 418 -15.76 -1.28 13.45
CA LYS A 418 -14.94 -1.60 14.63
C LYS A 418 -14.96 -3.12 14.80
N GLY A 419 -13.79 -3.77 14.86
CA GLY A 419 -13.73 -5.22 15.06
C GLY A 419 -14.50 -5.62 16.34
N ARG A 420 -15.23 -6.74 16.29
CA ARG A 420 -16.10 -7.22 17.39
C ARG A 420 -15.40 -7.39 18.75
N GLN A 421 -14.07 -7.44 18.79
CA GLN A 421 -13.27 -7.52 20.01
C GLN A 421 -12.58 -6.20 20.42
N SER A 422 -12.80 -5.10 19.69
CA SER A 422 -12.14 -3.80 19.95
C SER A 422 -13.02 -2.90 20.80
N THR A 423 -13.02 -3.11 22.12
CA THR A 423 -13.64 -2.19 23.09
C THR A 423 -12.85 -0.89 23.26
N HIS A 424 -11.59 -0.84 22.82
CA HIS A 424 -10.80 0.38 22.79
C HIS A 424 -10.98 1.16 21.48
N ASN A 425 -11.18 2.47 21.60
CA ASN A 425 -11.10 3.39 20.47
C ASN A 425 -9.68 3.30 19.88
N SER A 426 -9.59 3.14 18.56
CA SER A 426 -8.36 2.99 17.76
C SER A 426 -7.46 4.24 17.71
N TYR A 427 -7.45 5.05 18.76
CA TYR A 427 -6.76 6.33 18.83
C TYR A 427 -5.72 6.39 19.96
N GLN A 428 -5.63 5.38 20.84
CA GLN A 428 -4.76 5.41 22.03
C GLN A 428 -3.46 4.60 21.95
N ASP A 429 -3.23 3.76 20.94
CA ASP A 429 -2.02 2.90 20.87
C ASP A 429 -0.76 3.58 20.29
N LEU A 430 -0.62 4.90 20.46
CA LEU A 430 0.62 5.61 20.13
C LEU A 430 1.38 6.12 21.37
N SER A 431 0.96 5.75 22.59
CA SER A 431 1.72 6.03 23.81
C SER A 431 2.75 4.93 24.11
N PRO A 432 3.94 5.25 24.66
CA PRO A 432 5.03 4.27 24.88
C PRO A 432 4.78 3.24 25.99
N THR A 433 3.65 3.29 26.68
CA THR A 433 3.36 2.44 27.84
C THR A 433 2.41 1.30 27.47
N ALA A 434 2.87 0.39 26.61
CA ALA A 434 2.32 -0.96 26.51
C ALA A 434 3.44 -1.94 26.88
N GLN A 435 3.21 -2.69 27.96
CA GLN A 435 4.14 -3.69 28.47
C GLN A 435 4.43 -4.80 27.44
N ILE A 436 5.56 -5.46 27.67
CA ILE A 436 6.39 -6.38 26.86
C ILE A 436 5.68 -7.62 26.25
N ASP A 437 4.36 -7.67 26.15
CA ASP A 437 3.68 -8.70 25.37
C ASP A 437 3.36 -8.21 23.96
N LYS A 438 3.59 -9.09 22.97
CA LYS A 438 3.52 -8.92 21.49
C LYS A 438 2.18 -8.41 20.92
N SER A 439 1.55 -7.42 21.55
CA SER A 439 0.44 -6.66 21.00
C SER A 439 1.01 -5.58 20.10
N ASN A 440 1.36 -5.95 18.86
CA ASN A 440 1.52 -4.96 17.80
C ASN A 440 0.23 -4.13 17.77
N GLY A 441 0.29 -2.86 18.18
CA GLY A 441 -0.84 -1.94 18.09
C GLY A 441 -1.47 -2.03 16.70
N LYS A 442 -2.80 -2.13 16.61
CA LYS A 442 -3.49 -2.46 15.35
C LYS A 442 -3.21 -1.39 14.30
N ARG A 443 -2.38 -1.73 13.31
CA ARG A 443 -2.01 -0.84 12.20
C ARG A 443 -3.25 -0.60 11.31
N PRO A 444 -3.43 0.59 10.74
CA PRO A 444 -4.62 0.95 9.95
C PRO A 444 -4.52 0.43 8.50
N ILE A 445 -4.06 -0.80 8.30
CA ILE A 445 -3.78 -1.40 7.00
C ILE A 445 -4.99 -2.23 6.56
N PHE A 446 -5.43 -1.98 5.32
CA PHE A 446 -6.57 -2.64 4.70
C PHE A 446 -6.22 -3.10 3.29
N TYR A 447 -6.97 -4.10 2.84
CA TYR A 447 -6.90 -4.64 1.49
C TYR A 447 -8.31 -4.72 0.90
N PHE A 448 -8.41 -4.58 -0.41
CA PHE A 448 -9.60 -5.00 -1.13
C PHE A 448 -9.44 -6.48 -1.41
N HIS A 449 -10.37 -7.28 -0.92
CA HIS A 449 -10.55 -8.64 -1.37
C HIS A 449 -11.50 -8.65 -2.55
N ILE A 450 -11.04 -9.18 -3.67
CA ILE A 450 -11.83 -9.35 -4.87
C ILE A 450 -12.08 -10.85 -5.03
N LYS A 451 -13.36 -11.23 -5.05
CA LYS A 451 -13.81 -12.57 -5.40
C LYS A 451 -14.56 -12.49 -6.72
N ALA A 452 -14.02 -13.09 -7.78
CA ALA A 452 -14.68 -13.18 -9.06
C ALA A 452 -15.28 -14.59 -9.25
N THR A 453 -16.58 -14.67 -9.45
CA THR A 453 -17.27 -15.95 -9.69
C THR A 453 -17.31 -16.23 -11.19
N MET A 454 -16.92 -17.42 -11.61
CA MET A 454 -16.88 -17.82 -13.03
C MET A 454 -17.76 -19.04 -13.32
N PHE A 455 -18.24 -19.13 -14.55
CA PHE A 455 -18.99 -20.30 -15.03
C PHE A 455 -18.01 -21.40 -15.42
N SER A 456 -17.88 -22.45 -14.61
CA SER A 456 -16.91 -23.53 -14.85
C SER A 456 -17.38 -24.52 -15.92
N PRO A 457 -16.47 -25.14 -16.71
CA PRO A 457 -16.78 -26.30 -17.55
C PRO A 457 -17.34 -27.50 -16.79
N SER A 458 -17.09 -27.62 -15.49
CA SER A 458 -17.68 -28.66 -14.62
C SER A 458 -19.21 -28.54 -14.45
N GLY A 459 -19.83 -27.48 -14.99
CA GLY A 459 -21.24 -27.17 -14.81
C GLY A 459 -21.52 -26.29 -13.59
N ARG A 460 -20.59 -26.26 -12.62
CA ARG A 460 -20.69 -25.50 -11.35
C ARG A 460 -20.12 -24.08 -11.49
N PHE A 461 -20.12 -23.35 -10.38
CA PHE A 461 -19.36 -22.11 -10.21
C PHE A 461 -17.99 -22.42 -9.64
N ALA A 462 -16.98 -21.70 -10.13
CA ALA A 462 -15.66 -21.61 -9.51
C ALA A 462 -15.37 -20.15 -9.15
N SER A 463 -14.44 -19.91 -8.22
CA SER A 463 -14.08 -18.56 -7.80
C SER A 463 -12.59 -18.30 -7.94
N ALA A 464 -12.27 -17.10 -8.43
CA ALA A 464 -10.93 -16.55 -8.44
C ALA A 464 -10.81 -15.45 -7.38
N HIS A 465 -9.66 -15.36 -6.74
CA HIS A 465 -9.42 -14.46 -5.63
C HIS A 465 -8.15 -13.64 -5.82
N THR A 466 -8.19 -12.38 -5.38
CA THR A 466 -6.99 -11.54 -5.29
C THR A 466 -7.15 -10.50 -4.19
N LEU A 467 -6.02 -9.94 -3.77
CA LEU A 467 -5.93 -8.85 -2.82
C LEU A 467 -5.35 -7.61 -3.52
N SER A 468 -5.77 -6.40 -3.15
CA SER A 468 -5.16 -5.16 -3.65
C SER A 468 -3.73 -4.96 -3.10
N LEU A 469 -3.06 -3.88 -3.48
CA LEU A 469 -2.00 -3.34 -2.62
C LEU A 469 -2.62 -2.82 -1.30
N PRO A 470 -1.84 -2.78 -0.19
CA PRO A 470 -2.35 -2.25 1.07
C PRO A 470 -2.69 -0.78 0.94
N PHE A 471 -3.75 -0.35 1.62
CA PHE A 471 -4.16 1.05 1.73
C PHE A 471 -4.63 1.36 3.15
N THR A 472 -4.84 2.63 3.46
CA THR A 472 -5.42 3.07 4.74
C THR A 472 -6.75 3.79 4.52
N ILE A 473 -7.60 3.82 5.54
CA ILE A 473 -8.89 4.50 5.51
C ILE A 473 -8.91 5.62 6.56
N ALA A 474 -8.87 6.86 6.10
CA ALA A 474 -9.05 8.05 6.92
C ALA A 474 -10.52 8.41 7.06
N THR A 475 -10.96 8.79 8.25
CA THR A 475 -12.31 9.31 8.46
C THR A 475 -12.38 10.80 8.14
N ARG A 476 -13.38 11.20 7.35
CA ARG A 476 -13.66 12.61 7.11
C ARG A 476 -14.31 13.22 8.34
N ARG A 477 -13.56 13.94 9.18
CA ARG A 477 -14.09 14.87 10.19
C ARG A 477 -13.51 16.27 9.98
N ASN A 478 -14.30 17.30 10.29
CA ASN A 478 -13.97 18.72 10.05
C ASN A 478 -12.65 19.12 10.72
N GLN A 479 -11.75 19.77 9.97
CA GLN A 479 -10.64 20.69 10.32
C GLN A 479 -9.86 20.51 11.65
N ASP A 480 -9.93 19.38 12.33
CA ASP A 480 -9.29 19.17 13.62
C ASP A 480 -7.81 18.77 13.44
N CYS A 481 -6.92 19.32 14.28
CA CYS A 481 -5.51 18.96 14.37
C CYS A 481 -5.32 17.44 14.59
N GLN A 482 -6.31 16.74 15.16
CA GLN A 482 -6.31 15.27 15.26
C GLN A 482 -6.41 14.57 13.90
N VAL A 483 -7.23 15.06 12.98
CA VAL A 483 -7.38 14.48 11.63
C VAL A 483 -6.10 14.65 10.83
N GLN A 484 -5.43 15.80 10.98
CA GLN A 484 -4.13 16.05 10.34
C GLN A 484 -3.02 15.14 10.87
N ARG A 485 -2.98 14.89 12.20
CA ARG A 485 -2.07 13.90 12.80
C ARG A 485 -2.34 12.48 12.31
N MET A 486 -3.62 12.10 12.20
CA MET A 486 -4.02 10.79 11.67
C MET A 486 -3.59 10.60 10.21
N MET A 487 -3.84 11.60 9.35
CA MET A 487 -3.40 11.58 7.95
C MET A 487 -1.88 11.47 7.82
N SER A 488 -1.13 12.14 8.70
CA SER A 488 0.34 12.04 8.76
C SER A 488 0.79 10.61 9.05
N SER A 489 0.22 9.98 10.08
CA SER A 489 0.53 8.58 10.41
C SER A 489 0.19 7.63 9.26
N TYR A 490 -0.97 7.79 8.63
CA TYR A 490 -1.45 6.88 7.59
C TYR A 490 -0.64 6.99 6.29
N THR A 491 -0.27 8.21 5.89
CA THR A 491 0.62 8.43 4.74
C THR A 491 2.02 7.90 5.01
N ALA A 492 2.55 8.05 6.23
CA ALA A 492 3.83 7.46 6.61
C ALA A 492 3.78 5.93 6.58
N THR A 493 2.69 5.31 7.05
CA THR A 493 2.50 3.84 7.01
C THR A 493 2.60 3.31 5.58
N ILE A 494 1.92 3.95 4.62
CA ILE A 494 1.99 3.55 3.21
C ILE A 494 3.38 3.81 2.61
N PHE A 495 3.98 4.96 2.89
CA PHE A 495 5.35 5.27 2.47
C PHE A 495 6.33 4.20 2.97
N TRP A 496 6.19 3.77 4.22
CA TRP A 496 7.01 2.73 4.83
C TRP A 496 6.81 1.38 4.15
N LEU A 497 5.56 0.94 3.98
CA LEU A 497 5.23 -0.35 3.37
C LEU A 497 5.75 -0.46 1.92
N TYR A 498 5.45 0.54 1.08
CA TYR A 498 5.90 0.55 -0.30
C TYR A 498 7.40 0.81 -0.43
N GLY A 499 7.99 1.55 0.51
CA GLY A 499 9.42 1.82 0.58
C GLY A 499 10.25 0.59 0.91
N CYS A 500 9.84 -0.17 1.93
CA CYS A 500 10.49 -1.42 2.33
C CYS A 500 10.26 -2.54 1.30
N ASN A 501 9.06 -2.60 0.71
CA ASN A 501 8.72 -3.56 -0.35
C ASN A 501 9.05 -5.03 0.02
N GLN A 502 8.77 -5.41 1.27
CA GLN A 502 8.93 -6.80 1.70
C GLN A 502 7.68 -7.59 1.32
N GLN A 503 7.72 -8.28 0.18
CA GLN A 503 6.58 -9.03 -0.35
C GLN A 503 6.49 -10.43 0.27
N ASP A 504 5.28 -10.83 0.64
CA ASP A 504 4.91 -12.19 1.00
C ASP A 504 3.62 -12.56 0.26
N GLY A 505 3.79 -13.26 -0.87
CA GLY A 505 2.69 -13.52 -1.79
C GLY A 505 2.08 -12.23 -2.33
N LEU A 506 0.80 -11.98 -2.02
CA LEU A 506 0.05 -10.79 -2.39
C LEU A 506 0.13 -9.69 -1.33
N LEU A 507 0.65 -9.98 -0.14
CA LEU A 507 0.74 -9.05 0.99
C LEU A 507 2.09 -8.37 1.06
N LEU A 508 2.12 -7.20 1.71
CA LEU A 508 3.36 -6.54 2.12
C LEU A 508 3.56 -6.70 3.61
N GLN A 509 4.68 -7.31 3.97
CA GLN A 509 5.08 -7.53 5.35
C GLN A 509 5.63 -6.25 5.95
N TRP A 510 5.25 -5.99 7.20
CA TRP A 510 5.77 -4.86 7.95
C TRP A 510 7.21 -5.13 8.40
N VAL A 511 8.07 -4.12 8.27
CA VAL A 511 9.49 -4.18 8.67
C VAL A 511 9.74 -3.32 9.89
N ASP A 512 9.99 -3.97 11.04
CA ASP A 512 10.27 -3.30 12.31
C ASP A 512 11.77 -2.97 12.51
N THR A 513 12.67 -3.62 11.76
CA THR A 513 14.14 -3.47 11.87
C THR A 513 14.67 -2.13 11.34
N GLY A 514 13.84 -1.32 10.68
CA GLY A 514 14.24 -0.03 10.11
C GLY A 514 14.75 -0.10 8.66
N MET A 515 14.91 1.06 8.04
CA MET A 515 15.48 1.23 6.70
C MET A 515 16.87 1.86 6.79
N GLY A 516 17.80 1.41 5.95
CA GLY A 516 19.11 2.05 5.81
C GLY A 516 18.98 3.52 5.39
N TRP A 517 19.87 4.38 5.88
CA TRP A 517 19.85 5.83 5.65
C TRP A 517 19.80 6.20 4.16
N GLU A 518 20.67 5.61 3.34
CA GLU A 518 20.70 5.86 1.90
C GLU A 518 19.39 5.48 1.19
N HIS A 519 18.79 4.35 1.58
CA HIS A 519 17.49 3.93 1.06
C HIS A 519 16.38 4.89 1.47
N PHE A 520 16.36 5.31 2.74
CA PHE A 520 15.40 6.30 3.22
C PHE A 520 15.55 7.64 2.47
N LYS A 521 16.78 8.16 2.32
CA LYS A 521 17.06 9.39 1.56
C LYS A 521 16.52 9.28 0.14
N HIS A 522 16.84 8.19 -0.56
CA HIS A 522 16.37 7.97 -1.92
C HIS A 522 14.83 7.98 -2.02
N LEU A 523 14.16 7.23 -1.14
CA LEU A 523 12.70 7.19 -1.09
C LEU A 523 12.07 8.55 -0.75
N TYR A 524 12.67 9.30 0.17
CA TYR A 524 12.17 10.61 0.59
C TYR A 524 12.33 11.65 -0.53
N LYS A 525 13.46 11.64 -1.24
CA LYS A 525 13.68 12.45 -2.47
C LYS A 525 12.66 12.12 -3.54
N GLN A 526 12.44 10.83 -3.79
CA GLN A 526 11.49 10.34 -4.77
C GLN A 526 10.06 10.75 -4.39
N HIS A 527 9.67 10.56 -3.13
CA HIS A 527 8.36 10.95 -2.62
C HIS A 527 8.11 12.45 -2.77
N PHE A 528 9.08 13.29 -2.41
CA PHE A 528 9.00 14.74 -2.62
C PHE A 528 8.83 15.08 -4.10
N LYS A 529 9.72 14.56 -4.96
CA LYS A 529 9.72 14.85 -6.40
C LYS A 529 8.35 14.53 -7.03
N VAL A 530 7.86 13.33 -6.77
CA VAL A 530 6.61 12.80 -7.33
C VAL A 530 5.40 13.53 -6.77
N ASN A 531 5.32 13.71 -5.45
CA ASN A 531 4.13 14.32 -4.84
C ASN A 531 4.12 15.84 -4.96
N ALA A 532 5.26 16.53 -5.06
CA ALA A 532 5.31 17.96 -5.36
C ALA A 532 5.15 18.25 -6.86
N ASP A 533 5.13 17.20 -7.70
CA ASP A 533 5.02 17.27 -9.16
C ASP A 533 6.17 18.10 -9.78
N VAL A 534 7.40 17.92 -9.28
CA VAL A 534 8.60 18.66 -9.72
C VAL A 534 9.60 17.77 -10.45
N GLN A 535 10.44 18.37 -11.30
CA GLN A 535 11.54 17.68 -11.98
C GLN A 535 12.81 17.68 -11.12
N ARG A 536 13.14 18.83 -10.52
CA ARG A 536 14.24 18.96 -9.55
C ARG A 536 13.89 18.29 -8.22
N ALA A 537 14.66 17.28 -7.82
CA ALA A 537 14.54 16.62 -6.51
C ALA A 537 15.32 17.38 -5.42
N LEU A 538 15.16 16.95 -4.16
CA LEU A 538 16.06 17.34 -3.06
C LEU A 538 17.47 16.77 -3.31
N MET A 539 18.49 17.52 -2.96
CA MET A 539 19.90 17.16 -3.13
C MET A 539 20.39 16.32 -1.95
N ASP A 540 21.63 15.80 -1.97
CA ASP A 540 22.16 15.04 -0.82
C ASP A 540 22.47 15.95 0.37
N GLU A 541 22.98 17.16 0.11
CA GLU A 541 23.32 18.15 1.14
C GLU A 541 22.08 18.58 1.96
N ASP A 542 20.90 18.54 1.34
CA ASP A 542 19.61 18.84 1.99
C ASP A 542 19.30 17.88 3.16
N PHE A 543 19.92 16.70 3.19
CA PHE A 543 19.68 15.68 4.20
C PHE A 543 20.67 15.71 5.36
N ASP A 544 21.76 16.47 5.27
CA ASP A 544 22.74 16.60 6.36
C ASP A 544 22.03 17.13 7.62
N LEU A 545 21.18 18.14 7.46
CA LEU A 545 20.34 18.69 8.53
C LEU A 545 19.31 17.66 9.07
N LEU A 546 18.77 16.81 8.20
CA LEU A 546 17.75 15.81 8.56
C LEU A 546 18.36 14.61 9.29
N GLN A 547 19.61 14.27 8.98
CA GLN A 547 20.33 13.15 9.57
C GLN A 547 20.50 13.31 11.08
N TYR A 548 20.81 14.53 11.54
CA TYR A 548 20.88 14.85 12.96
C TYR A 548 19.47 14.91 13.59
N LYS A 549 18.51 15.53 12.90
CA LYS A 549 17.14 15.72 13.42
C LYS A 549 16.32 14.44 13.59
N LEU A 550 16.68 13.35 12.91
CA LEU A 550 16.04 12.04 13.07
C LEU A 550 16.62 11.22 14.23
N GLN A 551 17.74 11.65 14.82
CA GLN A 551 18.38 10.98 15.96
C GLN A 551 17.75 11.45 17.26
N CYS A 552 16.91 10.64 17.89
CA CYS A 552 16.39 10.93 19.23
C CYS A 552 16.74 9.82 20.22
N PRO A 553 17.18 10.17 21.45
CA PRO A 553 17.36 9.22 22.55
C PRO A 553 16.14 8.34 22.80
N ASP A 554 14.92 8.92 22.77
CA ASP A 554 13.66 8.20 23.00
C ASP A 554 13.31 7.18 21.90
N CYS A 555 13.89 7.33 20.71
CA CYS A 555 13.69 6.44 19.57
C CYS A 555 14.87 5.48 19.33
N ALA A 556 15.95 5.59 20.12
CA ALA A 556 17.13 4.73 19.99
C ALA A 556 16.78 3.29 20.43
N SER A 557 16.65 2.38 19.48
CA SER A 557 16.26 1.00 19.74
C SER A 557 17.51 0.12 19.85
N GLY A 558 18.15 0.08 21.02
CA GLY A 558 19.29 -0.80 21.32
C GLY A 558 20.58 -0.55 20.52
N ASP A 559 21.69 -1.17 20.92
CA ASP A 559 23.08 -0.93 20.50
C ASP A 559 23.42 -1.10 18.99
N GLY A 560 22.44 -1.24 18.09
CA GLY A 560 22.68 -1.57 16.68
C GLY A 560 22.24 -0.49 15.70
N ALA A 561 22.89 0.68 15.64
CA ALA A 561 22.68 1.63 14.52
C ALA A 561 23.70 2.77 14.37
N ARG A 562 24.79 2.80 15.15
CA ARG A 562 25.72 3.94 15.16
C ARG A 562 27.13 3.49 14.77
N VAL A 563 27.63 3.99 13.64
CA VAL A 563 29.06 4.01 13.32
C VAL A 563 29.48 5.47 13.38
N ASN A 564 30.44 5.81 14.25
CA ASN A 564 30.91 7.19 14.47
C ASN A 564 29.81 8.19 14.92
N GLY A 565 28.81 7.73 15.68
CA GLY A 565 27.73 8.59 16.21
C GLY A 565 26.60 8.93 15.22
N VAL A 566 26.74 8.59 13.94
CA VAL A 566 25.73 8.84 12.91
C VAL A 566 24.79 7.63 12.79
N GLN A 567 23.48 7.89 12.82
CA GLN A 567 22.48 6.84 12.69
C GLN A 567 22.39 6.32 11.25
N GLN A 568 22.75 5.06 11.05
CA GLN A 568 22.72 4.38 9.75
C GLN A 568 21.35 3.77 9.41
N ILE A 569 20.49 3.62 10.42
CA ILE A 569 19.17 2.98 10.30
C ILE A 569 18.10 3.93 10.80
N VAL A 570 17.16 4.30 9.94
CA VAL A 570 15.95 5.05 10.29
C VAL A 570 14.87 4.05 10.68
N THR A 571 14.19 4.22 11.80
CA THR A 571 13.01 3.41 12.17
C THR A 571 11.72 4.16 11.85
N PHE A 572 10.60 3.45 11.75
CA PHE A 572 9.29 4.07 11.55
C PHE A 572 8.95 5.08 12.66
N LYS A 573 9.39 4.81 13.91
CA LYS A 573 9.23 5.73 15.03
C LYS A 573 9.95 7.05 14.77
N ASN A 574 11.19 7.02 14.27
CA ASN A 574 11.94 8.25 13.96
C ASN A 574 11.19 9.16 12.97
N VAL A 575 10.53 8.58 11.96
CA VAL A 575 9.80 9.32 10.91
C VAL A 575 8.60 10.09 11.46
N LEU A 576 7.89 9.51 12.43
CA LEU A 576 6.66 10.07 13.01
C LEU A 576 6.84 10.82 14.32
N CYS A 577 8.00 10.68 14.97
CA CYS A 577 8.15 11.26 16.29
C CYS A 577 8.28 12.79 16.24
N PRO A 578 7.54 13.54 17.08
CA PRO A 578 7.50 15.01 17.04
C PRO A 578 8.72 15.64 17.72
N HIS A 579 9.91 15.31 17.21
CA HIS A 579 11.19 15.78 17.76
C HIS A 579 11.60 17.15 17.26
N LEU A 580 11.02 17.63 16.16
CA LEU A 580 11.25 19.00 15.72
C LEU A 580 10.43 19.91 16.62
N ARG A 581 11.14 20.68 17.46
CA ARG A 581 10.54 21.61 18.42
C ARG A 581 10.93 23.03 18.07
N TYR A 582 9.97 23.92 18.17
CA TYR A 582 10.18 25.36 18.07
C TYR A 582 9.45 26.04 19.22
N GLU A 583 10.23 26.72 20.07
CA GLU A 583 9.72 27.44 21.23
C GLU A 583 10.19 28.90 21.14
N CYS A 584 9.28 29.83 20.89
CA CYS A 584 9.57 31.26 20.82
C CYS A 584 8.39 32.09 21.37
N GLY A 585 8.62 32.85 22.44
CA GLY A 585 7.58 33.61 23.11
C GLY A 585 6.46 32.69 23.63
N SER A 586 5.22 32.92 23.20
CA SER A 586 4.06 32.06 23.50
C SER A 586 3.87 30.90 22.52
N THR A 587 4.69 30.81 21.47
CA THR A 587 4.57 29.79 20.42
C THR A 587 5.41 28.58 20.77
N ASN A 588 4.76 27.44 21.02
CA ASN A 588 5.41 26.14 21.21
C ASN A 588 4.84 25.14 20.20
N VAL A 589 5.66 24.73 19.23
CA VAL A 589 5.26 23.81 18.15
C VAL A 589 6.15 22.58 18.19
N ARG A 590 5.53 21.41 18.12
CA ARG A 590 6.22 20.13 17.95
C ARG A 590 5.66 19.39 16.75
N PHE A 591 6.53 18.92 15.87
CA PHE A 591 6.14 18.19 14.67
C PHE A 591 7.21 17.18 14.26
N SER A 592 6.83 16.22 13.42
CA SER A 592 7.76 15.21 12.90
C SER A 592 8.31 15.59 11.54
N VAL A 593 9.41 14.97 11.13
CA VAL A 593 9.98 15.15 9.78
C VAL A 593 8.93 14.85 8.71
N TRP A 594 8.16 13.78 8.88
CA TRP A 594 7.08 13.44 7.96
C TRP A 594 5.99 14.51 7.91
N ARG A 595 5.60 15.06 9.07
CA ARG A 595 4.62 16.15 9.12
C ARG A 595 5.13 17.38 8.37
N GLY A 596 6.41 17.72 8.53
CA GLY A 596 7.06 18.81 7.78
C GLY A 596 7.03 18.58 6.27
N MET A 597 7.33 17.37 5.79
CA MET A 597 7.21 17.00 4.37
C MET A 597 5.81 17.27 3.84
N LEU A 598 4.77 16.80 4.54
CA LEU A 598 3.38 16.98 4.09
C LEU A 598 2.98 18.46 4.00
N GLU A 599 3.44 19.30 4.92
CA GLU A 599 3.19 20.74 4.89
C GLU A 599 3.93 21.42 3.72
N LEU A 600 5.16 21.00 3.42
CA LEU A 600 5.86 21.45 2.20
C LEU A 600 5.11 21.07 0.94
N LEU A 601 4.65 19.82 0.82
CA LEU A 601 3.87 19.37 -0.34
C LEU A 601 2.62 20.23 -0.55
N GLN A 602 1.93 20.63 0.53
CA GLN A 602 0.78 21.55 0.44
C GLN A 602 1.16 22.93 -0.10
N ILE A 603 2.33 23.46 0.26
CA ILE A 603 2.85 24.72 -0.27
C ILE A 603 3.15 24.60 -1.77
N PHE A 604 3.72 23.47 -2.21
CA PHE A 604 4.02 23.21 -3.63
C PHE A 604 2.76 23.01 -4.49
N HIS A 605 1.68 22.47 -3.92
CA HIS A 605 0.40 22.29 -4.62
C HIS A 605 -0.37 23.59 -4.85
N ASP A 606 -0.17 24.62 -4.03
CA ASP A 606 -0.84 25.92 -4.24
C ASP A 606 -0.16 26.71 -5.36
N THR A 607 -0.70 26.54 -6.57
CA THR A 607 -0.22 27.20 -7.80
C THR A 607 -0.16 28.73 -7.70
N ARG A 608 -0.92 29.36 -6.80
CA ARG A 608 -0.92 30.81 -6.61
C ARG A 608 0.38 31.32 -5.97
N ASN A 609 1.08 30.46 -5.24
CA ASN A 609 2.23 30.88 -4.44
C ASN A 609 3.52 31.01 -5.26
N ASN A 610 3.56 30.56 -6.52
CA ASN A 610 4.74 30.52 -7.40
C ASN A 610 5.95 29.71 -6.88
N VAL A 611 5.80 28.98 -5.76
CA VAL A 611 6.86 28.19 -5.12
C VAL A 611 7.44 27.15 -6.07
N LYS A 612 6.56 26.37 -6.71
CA LYS A 612 6.95 25.34 -7.69
C LYS A 612 7.81 25.92 -8.82
N LYS A 613 7.44 27.09 -9.36
CA LYS A 613 8.21 27.74 -10.43
C LYS A 613 9.59 28.18 -9.95
N LEU A 614 9.65 28.83 -8.78
CA LEU A 614 10.89 29.31 -8.15
C LEU A 614 11.84 28.15 -7.78
N TRP A 615 11.28 26.99 -7.43
CA TRP A 615 12.05 25.76 -7.19
C TRP A 615 12.71 25.22 -8.46
N GLU A 616 11.96 25.12 -9.55
CA GLU A 616 12.47 24.57 -10.84
C GLU A 616 13.54 25.44 -11.48
N ILE A 617 13.45 26.76 -11.35
CA ILE A 617 14.47 27.70 -11.86
C ILE A 617 15.68 27.84 -10.94
N GLY A 618 15.74 27.10 -9.82
CA GLY A 618 16.91 27.09 -8.93
C GLY A 618 17.00 28.29 -7.98
N LEU A 619 15.95 29.11 -7.83
CA LEU A 619 15.98 30.29 -6.95
C LEU A 619 15.51 30.00 -5.53
N LEU A 620 14.68 28.98 -5.35
CA LEU A 620 14.38 28.43 -4.04
C LEU A 620 15.37 27.30 -3.75
N LEU A 621 16.24 27.51 -2.76
CA LEU A 621 17.19 26.52 -2.29
C LEU A 621 16.50 25.50 -1.40
N GLY A 622 17.10 24.32 -1.24
CA GLY A 622 16.61 23.27 -0.36
C GLY A 622 16.86 23.60 1.12
N PHE A 623 17.23 22.60 1.90
CA PHE A 623 17.53 22.77 3.31
C PHE A 623 19.00 23.16 3.47
N LEU A 624 19.25 24.36 4.00
CA LEU A 624 20.59 24.86 4.27
C LEU A 624 20.77 25.16 5.75
N GLU A 625 21.95 24.84 6.27
CA GLU A 625 22.37 25.32 7.59
C GLU A 625 22.66 26.82 7.56
N PHE A 626 22.55 27.46 8.72
CA PHE A 626 22.88 28.88 8.83
C PHE A 626 24.33 29.19 8.54
N SER A 627 25.25 28.35 9.02
CA SER A 627 26.67 28.47 8.74
C SER A 627 26.93 28.54 7.23
N ASP A 628 26.20 27.77 6.44
CA ASP A 628 26.35 27.73 4.99
C ASP A 628 25.64 28.88 4.29
N VAL A 629 24.47 29.29 4.79
CA VAL A 629 23.79 30.52 4.32
C VAL A 629 24.68 31.74 4.56
N ASP A 630 25.31 31.83 5.73
CA ASP A 630 26.19 32.92 6.11
C ASP A 630 27.44 32.95 5.24
N LYS A 631 28.11 31.81 5.04
CA LYS A 631 29.25 31.68 4.11
C LYS A 631 28.88 32.07 2.68
N LYS A 632 27.70 31.66 2.19
CA LYS A 632 27.23 32.00 0.84
C LYS A 632 26.99 33.51 0.71
N LEU A 633 26.35 34.14 1.70
CA LEU A 633 26.08 35.59 1.68
C LEU A 633 27.32 36.43 2.02
N GLU A 634 28.31 35.89 2.72
CA GLU A 634 29.56 36.57 3.06
C GLU A 634 30.28 37.09 1.81
N ARG A 635 30.27 36.29 0.75
CA ARG A 635 30.87 36.58 -0.57
C ARG A 635 30.22 37.75 -1.31
N HIS A 636 29.06 38.21 -0.87
CA HIS A 636 28.28 39.25 -1.53
C HIS A 636 28.13 40.49 -0.65
N LYS A 637 28.15 41.69 -1.27
CA LYS A 637 27.94 42.95 -0.56
C LYS A 637 26.47 43.19 -0.20
N SER A 638 25.56 42.77 -1.08
CA SER A 638 24.12 42.83 -0.86
C SER A 638 23.43 41.79 -1.73
N ALA A 639 22.82 40.80 -1.09
CA ALA A 639 22.14 39.69 -1.75
C ALA A 639 21.14 39.04 -0.78
N LEU A 640 20.20 38.28 -1.35
CA LEU A 640 19.24 37.48 -0.58
C LEU A 640 19.26 36.01 -1.01
N ILE A 641 18.83 35.14 -0.10
CA ILE A 641 18.62 33.70 -0.31
C ILE A 641 17.20 33.34 0.10
N MET A 642 16.52 32.53 -0.72
CA MET A 642 15.28 31.83 -0.35
C MET A 642 15.59 30.36 -0.12
N ARG A 643 15.10 29.78 0.99
CA ARG A 643 15.35 28.36 1.31
C ARG A 643 14.14 27.67 1.93
N LEU A 644 14.06 26.35 1.77
CA LEU A 644 13.15 25.51 2.54
C LEU A 644 13.58 25.44 4.01
N SER A 645 12.60 25.24 4.89
CA SER A 645 12.88 25.17 6.32
C SER A 645 11.87 24.31 7.09
N PHE A 646 12.38 23.68 8.15
CA PHE A 646 11.60 22.97 9.17
C PHE A 646 11.67 23.70 10.52
N VAL A 647 11.31 24.99 10.53
CA VAL A 647 11.26 25.81 11.77
C VAL A 647 9.98 25.51 12.54
N THR A 648 8.85 25.91 11.97
CA THR A 648 7.51 25.86 12.55
C THR A 648 6.63 24.84 11.82
N GLY A 649 7.25 23.87 11.17
CA GLY A 649 6.63 23.01 10.16
C GLY A 649 7.32 23.13 8.81
N GLY A 650 6.66 22.68 7.75
CA GLY A 650 7.09 22.92 6.37
C GLY A 650 6.90 24.39 5.97
N THR A 651 8.00 25.13 5.82
CA THR A 651 7.99 26.60 5.59
C THR A 651 9.07 27.05 4.60
N ILE A 652 8.95 28.30 4.13
CA ILE A 652 9.95 28.98 3.29
C ILE A 652 10.54 30.16 4.08
N CYS A 653 11.86 30.30 4.09
CA CYS A 653 12.57 31.38 4.78
C CYS A 653 13.36 32.26 3.80
N PHE A 654 13.47 33.54 4.12
CA PHE A 654 14.39 34.47 3.46
C PHE A 654 15.57 34.78 4.38
N THR A 655 16.77 34.86 3.82
CA THR A 655 17.92 35.46 4.50
C THR A 655 18.46 36.60 3.63
N VAL A 656 18.69 37.75 4.24
CA VAL A 656 19.08 38.97 3.53
C VAL A 656 20.38 39.51 4.11
N LYS A 657 21.33 39.86 3.25
CA LYS A 657 22.47 40.70 3.62
C LYS A 657 22.30 42.04 2.93
N SER A 658 22.19 43.11 3.71
CA SER A 658 22.03 44.47 3.21
C SER A 658 23.03 45.42 3.85
N THR A 659 23.41 46.45 3.10
CA THR A 659 24.22 47.60 3.57
C THR A 659 23.35 48.82 3.86
N ALA A 660 22.02 48.71 3.71
CA ALA A 660 21.10 49.84 3.77
C ALA A 660 20.96 50.45 5.18
N HIS A 661 21.25 49.68 6.23
CA HIS A 661 20.96 50.04 7.63
C HIS A 661 22.21 50.19 8.51
N THR A 662 23.42 50.13 7.95
CA THR A 662 24.68 50.22 8.70
C THR A 662 25.68 51.15 8.01
N LEU A 663 26.28 52.07 8.76
CA LEU A 663 27.37 52.95 8.29
C LEU A 663 28.71 52.23 8.16
N ASP A 664 28.82 51.02 8.71
CA ASP A 664 30.05 50.26 8.77
C ASP A 664 30.07 49.14 7.71
N SER A 665 30.98 49.26 6.74
CA SER A 665 31.05 48.37 5.58
C SER A 665 31.51 46.94 5.90
N GLN A 666 32.04 46.70 7.11
CA GLN A 666 32.49 45.39 7.58
C GLN A 666 31.51 44.67 8.53
N SER A 667 30.40 45.29 8.97
CA SER A 667 29.55 44.74 10.04
C SER A 667 28.18 44.17 9.61
N THR A 668 27.96 43.98 8.31
CA THR A 668 26.66 43.50 7.79
C THR A 668 26.50 41.98 7.93
N ARG A 669 26.17 41.52 9.14
CA ARG A 669 25.75 40.12 9.34
C ARG A 669 24.45 39.84 8.56
N PRO A 670 24.28 38.63 7.99
CA PRO A 670 23.03 38.21 7.39
C PRO A 670 21.86 38.26 8.37
N ILE A 671 20.67 38.60 7.86
CA ILE A 671 19.42 38.79 8.61
C ILE A 671 18.42 37.73 8.17
N HIS A 672 17.94 36.90 9.08
CA HIS A 672 16.98 35.84 8.78
C HIS A 672 15.52 36.28 9.02
N LEU A 673 14.70 36.22 7.98
CA LEU A 673 13.29 36.63 7.96
C LEU A 673 12.30 35.47 8.17
N GLU A 674 11.02 35.82 8.34
CA GLU A 674 10.07 34.97 9.09
C GLU A 674 9.75 33.75 8.25
N PRO A 675 9.68 32.55 8.86
CA PRO A 675 9.13 31.41 8.16
C PRO A 675 7.74 31.72 7.61
N LEU A 676 7.61 31.56 6.30
CA LEU A 676 6.37 31.68 5.58
C LEU A 676 5.73 30.29 5.50
N ASP A 677 4.65 30.12 6.24
CA ASP A 677 3.79 28.95 6.17
C ASP A 677 2.76 29.08 5.03
N LEU A 678 1.97 28.03 4.80
CA LEU A 678 0.93 28.04 3.79
C LEU A 678 -0.08 29.18 3.99
N LYS A 679 -0.46 29.48 5.24
CA LYS A 679 -1.48 30.49 5.55
C LYS A 679 -1.03 31.89 5.15
N LYS A 680 0.23 32.23 5.42
CA LYS A 680 0.85 33.49 4.98
C LYS A 680 0.97 33.55 3.46
N LEU A 681 1.44 32.47 2.84
CA LEU A 681 1.59 32.41 1.38
C LEU A 681 0.24 32.49 0.63
N GLN A 682 -0.84 31.98 1.24
CA GLN A 682 -2.21 32.15 0.72
C GLN A 682 -2.72 33.59 0.80
N THR A 683 -2.19 34.39 1.72
CA THR A 683 -2.51 35.82 1.86
C THR A 683 -1.71 36.64 0.86
N LYS A 684 -0.43 36.30 0.68
CA LYS A 684 0.48 36.98 -0.25
C LYS A 684 1.46 35.98 -0.86
N CYS A 685 1.55 35.93 -2.19
CA CYS A 685 2.36 34.92 -2.86
C CYS A 685 3.88 35.19 -2.71
N LEU A 686 4.71 34.15 -2.92
CA LEU A 686 6.14 34.22 -2.66
C LEU A 686 6.86 35.29 -3.50
N LYS A 687 6.42 35.50 -4.75
CA LYS A 687 7.02 36.54 -5.62
C LYS A 687 6.78 37.96 -5.09
N ASP A 688 5.63 38.21 -4.45
CA ASP A 688 5.33 39.53 -3.94
C ASP A 688 6.06 39.77 -2.61
N TYR A 689 6.27 38.72 -1.79
CA TYR A 689 7.19 38.80 -0.65
C TYR A 689 8.62 39.11 -1.10
N LEU A 690 9.11 38.46 -2.15
CA LEU A 690 10.42 38.75 -2.73
C LEU A 690 10.55 40.22 -3.17
N ARG A 691 9.51 40.78 -3.82
CA ARG A 691 9.49 42.19 -4.24
C ARG A 691 9.58 43.14 -3.04
N ASP A 692 8.69 42.97 -2.07
CA ASP A 692 8.64 43.81 -0.87
C ASP A 692 9.95 43.81 -0.09
N ILE A 693 10.54 42.62 0.12
CA ILE A 693 11.81 42.48 0.86
C ILE A 693 12.95 43.16 0.09
N ALA A 694 13.00 42.97 -1.23
CA ALA A 694 14.01 43.60 -2.08
C ALA A 694 13.94 45.13 -2.03
N ASP A 695 12.73 45.69 -2.07
CA ASP A 695 12.48 47.13 -2.02
C ASP A 695 12.79 47.71 -0.63
N ALA A 696 12.34 47.02 0.44
CA ALA A 696 12.56 47.45 1.83
C ALA A 696 14.05 47.45 2.21
N GLU A 697 14.75 46.35 1.92
CA GLU A 697 16.16 46.16 2.29
C GLU A 697 17.13 46.69 1.22
N LYS A 698 16.61 47.29 0.13
CA LYS A 698 17.38 47.80 -1.02
C LYS A 698 18.33 46.76 -1.64
N VAL A 699 17.91 45.50 -1.69
CA VAL A 699 18.69 44.38 -2.24
C VAL A 699 18.33 44.16 -3.70
N LYS A 700 19.34 44.02 -4.57
CA LYS A 700 19.13 43.89 -6.03
C LYS A 700 19.31 42.47 -6.58
N TYR A 701 19.94 41.60 -5.79
CA TYR A 701 20.39 40.28 -6.25
C TYR A 701 19.86 39.16 -5.34
N ILE A 702 19.51 38.04 -5.97
CA ILE A 702 19.21 36.77 -5.30
C ILE A 702 20.26 35.73 -5.71
N VAL A 703 20.70 34.91 -4.77
CA VAL A 703 21.64 33.81 -5.04
C VAL A 703 20.85 32.56 -5.45
N ASN A 704 21.20 31.95 -6.57
CA ASN A 704 20.57 30.72 -7.07
C ASN A 704 21.29 29.45 -6.54
N SER A 705 20.81 28.26 -6.91
CA SER A 705 21.37 26.98 -6.51
C SER A 705 22.77 26.68 -7.06
N SER A 706 23.21 27.43 -8.06
CA SER A 706 24.55 27.35 -8.66
C SER A 706 25.53 28.35 -8.03
N ASP A 707 25.14 29.02 -6.93
CA ASP A 707 25.89 30.11 -6.29
C ASP A 707 26.12 31.34 -7.19
N GLU A 708 25.27 31.52 -8.19
CA GLU A 708 25.28 32.69 -9.08
C GLU A 708 24.27 33.75 -8.61
N VAL A 709 24.63 35.01 -8.81
CA VAL A 709 23.75 36.14 -8.49
C VAL A 709 22.86 36.50 -9.68
N VAL A 710 21.55 36.41 -9.46
CA VAL A 710 20.52 36.78 -10.43
C VAL A 710 19.87 38.09 -10.01
N ARG A 711 19.57 38.98 -10.96
CA ARG A 711 18.86 40.24 -10.65
C ARG A 711 17.40 39.96 -10.36
N ILE A 712 16.91 40.50 -9.25
CA ILE A 712 15.52 40.28 -8.81
C ILE A 712 14.52 40.84 -9.84
N SER A 713 14.85 41.95 -10.51
CA SER A 713 14.05 42.51 -11.60
C SER A 713 13.77 41.50 -12.70
N ASP A 714 14.77 40.71 -13.07
CA ASP A 714 14.70 39.79 -14.20
C ASP A 714 13.85 38.57 -13.84
N VAL A 715 13.95 38.13 -12.59
CA VAL A 715 13.10 37.08 -12.00
C VAL A 715 11.64 37.51 -11.96
N LEU A 716 11.35 38.73 -11.51
CA LEU A 716 9.98 39.25 -11.44
C LEU A 716 9.35 39.40 -12.83
N MET A 717 10.13 39.85 -13.82
CA MET A 717 9.70 39.89 -15.23
C MET A 717 9.38 38.48 -15.75
N GLN A 718 10.23 37.49 -15.48
CA GLN A 718 10.01 36.10 -15.90
C GLN A 718 8.77 35.47 -15.25
N LEU A 719 8.40 35.90 -14.04
CA LEU A 719 7.19 35.45 -13.33
C LEU A 719 5.92 36.21 -13.73
N GLY A 720 5.99 37.05 -14.78
CA GLY A 720 4.82 37.66 -15.43
C GLY A 720 4.39 39.00 -14.84
N ASP A 721 5.27 39.74 -14.18
CA ASP A 721 4.98 41.13 -13.81
C ASP A 721 5.10 42.05 -15.03
N SER A 722 3.98 42.31 -15.71
CA SER A 722 3.85 43.41 -16.68
C SER A 722 2.93 44.53 -16.19
N ARG A 723 2.70 44.67 -14.89
CA ARG A 723 1.86 45.75 -14.35
C ARG A 723 2.50 46.44 -13.16
N VAL A 724 2.91 47.69 -13.38
CA VAL A 724 3.00 48.72 -12.34
C VAL A 724 1.56 48.97 -11.88
N SER A 725 1.18 48.41 -10.75
CA SER A 725 -0.04 48.79 -10.04
C SER A 725 0.37 49.61 -8.83
N ASN A 726 0.34 50.94 -8.98
CA ASN A 726 0.29 51.87 -7.86
C ASN A 726 -1.01 51.61 -7.10
N GLY A 727 -0.92 50.84 -6.03
CA GLY A 727 -1.97 50.70 -5.03
C GLY A 727 -1.31 50.75 -3.67
N GLU A 728 -1.48 51.86 -2.96
CA GLU A 728 -1.22 51.94 -1.53
C GLU A 728 -2.06 50.86 -0.84
N ILE A 729 -1.37 49.87 -0.27
CA ILE A 729 -1.97 48.90 0.64
C ILE A 729 -1.35 49.17 2.00
N GLU A 730 -2.21 49.54 2.95
CA GLU A 730 -1.90 49.72 4.37
C GLU A 730 -1.05 48.55 4.89
N SER A 731 0.14 48.89 5.37
CA SER A 731 1.10 47.95 5.94
C SER A 731 0.54 47.37 7.24
N ARG A 732 0.35 46.05 7.28
CA ARG A 732 0.25 45.30 8.52
C ARG A 732 1.58 44.61 8.81
N ASP A 733 2.06 44.82 10.04
CA ASP A 733 3.32 44.37 10.60
C ASP A 733 3.45 42.84 10.64
N ILE A 734 4.60 42.32 10.23
CA ILE A 734 4.95 40.89 10.30
C ILE A 734 6.46 40.77 10.64
N SER A 735 6.81 39.93 11.63
CA SER A 735 8.15 39.83 12.28
C SER A 735 8.64 38.38 12.40
N SER A 736 9.95 38.14 12.32
CA SER A 736 10.60 36.83 12.10
C SER A 736 11.48 36.24 13.20
N ASN A 737 11.54 34.89 13.32
CA ASN A 737 12.66 34.12 13.93
C ASN A 737 12.97 32.72 13.29
N VAL A 738 14.18 32.54 12.71
CA VAL A 738 15.24 31.51 12.96
C VAL A 738 15.09 29.96 12.69
N THR A 739 16.14 29.24 12.18
CA THR A 739 16.47 27.79 12.42
C THR A 739 17.97 27.42 12.59
N HIS A 740 18.42 27.09 13.81
CA HIS A 740 19.81 26.67 14.15
C HIS A 740 20.07 25.14 14.08
N SER A 741 21.35 24.74 14.17
CA SER A 741 21.86 23.37 14.37
C SER A 741 22.31 23.12 15.84
N GLY A 742 22.12 21.90 16.34
CA GLY A 742 22.43 21.47 17.72
C GLY A 742 21.73 20.15 18.11
N ASP A 743 22.08 19.59 19.28
CA ASP A 743 21.37 18.45 19.88
C ASP A 743 19.88 18.81 20.13
N ILE A 744 18.96 17.85 20.02
CA ILE A 744 17.51 18.06 20.23
C ILE A 744 17.23 18.66 21.61
N ASP A 745 18.07 18.31 22.59
CA ASP A 745 17.96 18.76 23.98
C ASP A 745 18.64 20.12 24.24
N SER A 746 19.40 20.66 23.28
CA SER A 746 20.05 21.96 23.41
C SER A 746 19.10 23.11 23.08
N MET A 747 18.54 23.75 24.12
CA MET A 747 17.80 25.01 23.97
C MET A 747 18.75 26.19 23.84
N GLN A 748 18.67 26.94 22.75
CA GLN A 748 19.34 28.23 22.63
C GLN A 748 18.34 29.38 22.77
N HIS A 749 18.52 30.19 23.81
CA HIS A 749 17.79 31.44 23.99
C HIS A 749 18.56 32.57 23.29
N ILE A 750 18.00 33.13 22.23
CA ILE A 750 18.56 34.30 21.56
C ILE A 750 17.52 35.43 21.65
N LYS A 751 17.90 36.54 22.29
CA LYS A 751 17.11 37.77 22.33
C LYS A 751 17.42 38.58 21.08
N PHE A 752 16.41 38.85 20.27
CA PHE A 752 16.54 39.62 19.05
C PHE A 752 15.96 41.02 19.22
N THR A 753 16.71 42.03 18.79
CA THR A 753 16.31 43.44 18.73
C THR A 753 15.61 43.71 17.39
N ALA A 754 14.46 44.38 17.44
CA ALA A 754 13.60 44.64 16.27
C ALA A 754 14.24 45.60 15.25
N MET A 755 14.09 45.33 13.94
CA MET A 755 14.19 46.37 12.90
C MET A 755 12.81 46.85 12.48
N ARG A 756 12.62 48.17 12.55
CA ARG A 756 11.44 48.94 12.15
C ARG A 756 11.66 49.50 10.75
N ILE A 757 10.66 49.41 9.88
CA ILE A 757 10.60 50.17 8.62
C ILE A 757 9.64 51.35 8.83
N ALA A 758 10.18 52.57 8.86
CA ALA A 758 9.44 53.80 8.59
C ALA A 758 10.42 54.93 8.19
N VAL A 759 10.35 55.39 6.94
CA VAL A 759 10.77 56.74 6.48
C VAL A 759 9.75 57.10 5.39
N VAL A 760 9.11 58.28 5.33
CA VAL A 760 9.65 59.64 5.06
C VAL A 760 8.63 60.71 5.54
N THR A 761 8.97 61.95 5.93
CA THR A 761 9.44 63.06 5.07
C THR A 761 10.11 64.18 5.88
N CYS A 762 11.18 64.75 5.34
CA CYS A 762 11.74 66.03 5.77
C CYS A 762 10.74 67.17 5.51
N LYS A 763 10.53 68.05 6.50
CA LYS A 763 10.23 69.47 6.25
C LYS A 763 10.83 70.37 7.36
N VAL A 764 11.65 71.31 6.88
CA VAL A 764 12.09 72.61 7.46
C VAL A 764 13.39 72.63 8.29
N LYS A 765 14.16 73.70 7.99
CA LYS A 765 15.58 74.07 8.25
C LYS A 765 16.01 74.26 9.72
N PRO A 766 17.34 74.30 9.99
CA PRO A 766 17.94 74.21 11.32
C PRO A 766 18.04 75.55 12.04
N PRO A 767 18.19 75.53 13.37
CA PRO A 767 18.99 76.51 14.09
C PRO A 767 20.24 75.85 14.71
N SER A 768 21.40 76.43 14.39
CA SER A 768 22.50 76.77 15.32
C SER A 768 22.82 75.77 16.44
N ALA A 769 23.95 75.05 16.43
CA ALA A 769 25.25 75.60 16.83
C ALA A 769 25.11 76.62 17.96
N ASP A 770 25.11 76.13 19.20
CA ASP A 770 25.81 76.71 20.36
C ASP A 770 25.23 76.09 21.63
N LEU A 771 26.03 75.29 22.33
CA LEU A 771 26.36 75.50 23.75
C LEU A 771 27.20 74.31 24.27
N LEU A 772 28.51 74.53 24.19
CA LEU A 772 29.53 74.32 25.23
C LEU A 772 29.89 72.90 25.69
N GLU A 773 31.12 72.54 25.30
CA GLU A 773 32.12 71.82 26.10
C GLU A 773 32.14 72.26 27.57
N VAL A 774 32.19 71.30 28.51
CA VAL A 774 33.06 71.34 29.71
C VAL A 774 33.36 69.90 30.16
N ASP A 775 34.65 69.66 30.41
CA ASP A 775 35.34 68.47 30.90
C ASP A 775 34.86 67.85 32.23
N VAL A 776 35.34 66.61 32.46
CA VAL A 776 36.07 66.09 33.64
C VAL A 776 35.57 64.73 34.16
N GLU A 777 36.49 63.77 34.06
CA GLU A 777 36.69 62.53 34.84
C GLU A 777 35.80 62.26 36.07
N ARG A 778 35.30 61.02 36.19
CA ARG A 778 35.63 60.08 37.29
C ARG A 778 34.89 58.73 37.18
N GLN A 779 35.70 57.67 37.22
CA GLN A 779 35.52 56.40 37.94
C GLN A 779 34.10 55.85 38.19
N SER A 780 33.79 54.66 37.65
CA SER A 780 33.68 53.41 38.44
C SER A 780 33.06 52.27 37.61
N SER A 781 33.86 51.20 37.41
CA SER A 781 33.49 49.79 37.51
C SER A 781 32.04 49.34 37.25
N ARG A 782 31.84 48.56 36.18
CA ARG A 782 31.42 47.13 36.24
C ARG A 782 31.22 46.52 34.84
N PRO A 783 31.96 45.45 34.50
CA PRO A 783 31.53 44.48 33.50
C PRO A 783 30.60 43.45 34.18
N SER A 784 29.39 43.26 33.65
CA SER A 784 28.53 42.14 34.06
C SER A 784 28.47 41.10 32.95
N ALA A 785 28.57 39.86 33.39
CA ALA A 785 29.05 38.69 32.68
C ALA A 785 28.00 37.96 31.85
N LEU A 786 28.52 37.22 30.87
CA LEU A 786 27.96 36.02 30.28
C LEU A 786 28.37 34.80 31.14
N LEU A 787 27.40 33.91 31.41
CA LEU A 787 27.50 32.44 31.64
C LEU A 787 28.03 31.93 33.02
N PRO A 788 27.79 30.65 33.38
CA PRO A 788 26.50 29.95 33.57
C PRO A 788 26.41 29.20 34.94
N SER A 789 25.20 28.79 35.32
CA SER A 789 24.83 28.24 36.63
C SER A 789 25.34 26.81 36.93
N LEU A 790 26.31 26.71 37.83
CA LEU A 790 26.63 25.56 38.70
C LEU A 790 25.96 25.69 40.09
N GLN A 791 24.90 26.51 40.18
CA GLN A 791 24.49 27.14 41.44
C GLN A 791 23.60 26.31 42.36
N ASP A 792 22.94 25.24 41.92
CA ASP A 792 21.97 24.56 42.81
C ASP A 792 22.62 23.54 43.76
N ASP A 793 23.66 22.82 43.34
CA ASP A 793 24.30 21.83 44.21
C ASP A 793 25.23 22.48 45.25
N PHE A 794 25.98 23.51 44.88
CA PHE A 794 26.83 24.25 45.81
C PHE A 794 26.01 25.00 46.87
N VAL A 795 24.91 25.66 46.47
CA VAL A 795 24.04 26.36 47.42
C VAL A 795 23.36 25.36 48.35
N ARG A 796 22.96 24.18 47.86
CA ARG A 796 22.39 23.12 48.69
C ARG A 796 23.39 22.57 49.70
N GLU A 797 24.63 22.28 49.29
CA GLU A 797 25.68 21.78 50.18
C GLU A 797 26.11 22.84 51.20
N LEU A 798 26.25 24.10 50.80
CA LEU A 798 26.60 25.20 51.70
C LEU A 798 25.54 25.41 52.79
N VAL A 799 24.26 25.29 52.44
CA VAL A 799 23.15 25.37 53.40
C VAL A 799 23.18 24.18 54.37
N GLN A 800 23.48 22.97 53.88
CA GLN A 800 23.62 21.80 54.76
C GLN A 800 24.80 21.93 55.71
N LEU A 801 25.94 22.44 55.23
CA LEU A 801 27.14 22.65 56.04
C LEU A 801 26.93 23.75 57.10
N ALA A 802 26.28 24.86 56.72
CA ALA A 802 25.94 25.95 57.64
C ALA A 802 24.99 25.47 58.74
N ASN A 803 23.99 24.65 58.38
CA ASN A 803 23.08 24.03 59.35
C ASN A 803 23.81 23.04 60.27
N PHE A 804 24.75 22.24 59.75
CA PHE A 804 25.54 21.29 60.54
C PHE A 804 26.39 21.98 61.61
N HIS A 805 26.96 23.15 61.29
CA HIS A 805 27.77 23.94 62.22
C HIS A 805 26.96 24.95 63.06
N GLY A 806 25.63 24.95 62.94
CA GLY A 806 24.74 25.88 63.67
C GLY A 806 24.96 27.35 63.31
N LYS A 807 25.47 27.62 62.11
CA LYS A 807 25.83 28.95 61.62
C LYS A 807 24.73 29.50 60.72
N SER A 808 24.40 30.77 60.90
CA SER A 808 23.46 31.46 60.03
C SER A 808 24.09 31.76 58.66
N ARG A 809 23.25 31.96 57.64
CA ARG A 809 23.68 32.35 56.28
C ARG A 809 24.55 33.62 56.31
N GLN A 810 24.25 34.56 57.21
CA GLN A 810 25.01 35.79 57.36
C GLN A 810 26.41 35.50 57.92
N GLU A 811 26.52 34.68 58.97
CA GLU A 811 27.83 34.32 59.54
C GLU A 811 28.72 33.53 58.56
N ALA A 812 28.13 32.74 57.65
CA ALA A 812 28.86 32.05 56.60
C ALA A 812 29.42 33.03 55.55
N ILE A 813 28.64 34.06 55.20
CA ILE A 813 29.08 35.14 54.30
C ILE A 813 30.16 35.98 54.99
N ASP A 814 29.97 36.34 56.26
CA ASP A 814 30.95 37.11 57.03
C ASP A 814 32.28 36.33 57.19
N SER A 815 32.21 34.99 57.30
CA SER A 815 33.40 34.13 57.34
C SER A 815 34.12 34.04 55.98
N LEU A 816 33.36 34.07 54.88
CA LEU A 816 33.88 34.12 53.51
C LEU A 816 34.50 35.49 53.18
N GLU A 817 33.91 36.57 53.66
CA GLU A 817 34.43 37.94 53.51
C GLU A 817 35.66 38.20 54.40
N MET A 818 35.81 37.44 55.50
CA MET A 818 36.99 37.46 56.37
C MET A 818 38.20 36.69 55.80
N LEU A 819 38.00 35.88 54.77
CA LEU A 819 39.08 35.22 54.03
C LEU A 819 39.59 36.19 52.96
N SER A 820 40.76 36.80 53.17
CA SER A 820 41.36 37.70 52.18
C SER A 820 41.72 36.97 50.88
N ASP A 821 41.64 37.68 49.74
CA ASP A 821 41.99 37.20 48.39
C ASP A 821 43.40 36.56 48.31
N ASP A 822 44.29 36.89 49.25
CA ASP A 822 45.62 36.29 49.37
C ASP A 822 45.60 34.77 49.69
N TYR A 823 44.54 34.26 50.32
CA TYR A 823 44.40 32.83 50.63
C TYR A 823 44.17 31.98 49.36
N PHE A 824 43.44 32.52 48.39
CA PHE A 824 43.18 31.85 47.11
C PHE A 824 44.32 32.06 46.10
N ALA A 825 45.05 33.17 46.19
CA ALA A 825 46.21 33.44 45.35
C ALA A 825 47.43 32.55 45.70
N THR A 826 47.59 32.17 46.98
CA THR A 826 48.73 31.35 47.43
C THR A 826 48.62 29.85 47.14
N MET A 827 47.40 29.32 46.97
CA MET A 827 47.17 27.92 46.58
C MET A 827 47.25 27.67 45.07
N GLY A 828 47.22 28.71 44.23
CA GLY A 828 47.21 28.59 42.76
C GLY A 828 48.58 28.46 42.09
N SER A 829 49.69 28.64 42.82
CA SER A 829 51.06 28.67 42.24
C SER A 829 52.04 27.62 42.80
N ALA A 830 51.57 26.61 43.52
CA ALA A 830 52.41 25.52 44.01
C ALA A 830 52.13 24.18 43.30
N ALA A 831 52.95 23.90 42.29
CA ALA A 831 53.50 22.60 41.93
C ALA A 831 52.58 21.43 41.48
N THR A 832 52.70 21.11 40.18
CA THR A 832 53.23 19.83 39.68
C THR A 832 53.24 18.65 40.66
N THR A 833 52.48 17.59 40.33
CA THR A 833 52.64 16.19 40.80
C THR A 833 54.10 15.70 40.74
N PRO A 834 54.54 14.61 41.43
CA PRO A 834 53.80 13.58 42.20
C PRO A 834 54.44 13.19 43.57
N ALA A 835 53.75 12.38 44.40
CA ALA A 835 54.31 11.19 45.09
C ALA A 835 53.59 10.77 46.39
N THR A 836 53.27 9.48 46.40
CA THR A 836 53.05 8.51 47.49
C THR A 836 53.80 8.74 48.81
N ILE A 837 53.08 8.83 49.95
CA ILE A 837 53.47 8.32 51.30
C ILE A 837 52.14 8.02 52.05
N ARG A 838 51.64 6.78 52.15
CA ARG A 838 51.89 5.72 53.17
C ARG A 838 51.60 6.11 54.65
N SER A 839 50.66 5.36 55.24
CA SER A 839 50.70 4.80 56.62
C SER A 839 50.44 5.79 57.78
N THR A 840 49.67 5.55 58.86
CA THR A 840 49.17 4.29 59.46
C THR A 840 48.34 4.56 60.74
N TYR A 841 47.50 3.57 61.14
CA TYR A 841 46.98 3.24 62.50
C TYR A 841 45.89 4.15 63.12
N PHE A 842 44.78 3.70 63.73
CA PHE A 842 44.35 2.45 64.40
C PHE A 842 42.86 2.14 64.05
N ASN A 843 42.49 0.93 63.59
CA ASN A 843 42.05 -0.28 64.35
C ASN A 843 40.78 -0.13 65.23
N ASN A 844 39.65 -0.72 64.78
CA ASN A 844 39.05 -1.91 65.42
C ASN A 844 37.90 -2.56 64.58
N LEU A 845 38.12 -3.84 64.28
CA LEU A 845 37.37 -4.93 63.59
C LEU A 845 36.04 -5.39 64.31
N PRO A 846 35.32 -6.48 63.90
CA PRO A 846 34.45 -6.73 62.71
C PRO A 846 33.20 -7.60 63.15
N PRO A 847 32.66 -8.63 62.42
CA PRO A 847 32.54 -8.96 60.99
C PRO A 847 31.11 -9.35 60.54
N THR A 848 30.85 -9.43 59.22
CA THR A 848 30.29 -10.61 58.53
C THR A 848 30.33 -10.42 57.01
N THR A 849 30.58 -11.53 56.32
CA THR A 849 31.08 -11.73 54.94
C THR A 849 30.18 -12.79 54.24
N PRO A 850 30.46 -13.33 53.03
CA PRO A 850 30.76 -12.75 51.71
C PRO A 850 29.84 -13.42 50.60
N PRO A 851 30.24 -13.70 49.33
CA PRO A 851 30.02 -12.79 48.18
C PRO A 851 29.75 -13.49 46.79
N ILE A 852 29.88 -12.72 45.68
CA ILE A 852 30.35 -13.11 44.30
C ILE A 852 29.41 -14.01 43.44
N SER A 853 29.35 -14.00 42.10
CA SER A 853 29.57 -13.10 40.96
C SER A 853 29.35 -13.96 39.69
N ASN A 854 29.41 -13.34 38.50
CA ASN A 854 29.70 -13.90 37.16
C ASN A 854 28.53 -14.49 36.35
N LEU A 855 28.20 -13.93 35.18
CA LEU A 855 28.94 -13.77 33.90
C LEU A 855 28.77 -14.97 32.96
N ILE A 856 28.24 -14.60 31.79
CA ILE A 856 27.92 -15.36 30.59
C ILE A 856 29.19 -15.55 29.75
N HIS A 857 29.36 -16.71 29.12
CA HIS A 857 30.09 -16.83 27.86
C HIS A 857 29.61 -18.02 27.00
N HIS A 858 29.04 -17.68 25.84
CA HIS A 858 29.20 -18.24 24.49
C HIS A 858 28.98 -19.75 24.13
N SER A 859 28.17 -19.87 23.05
CA SER A 859 28.42 -20.58 21.77
C SER A 859 27.81 -21.97 21.46
N SER A 860 26.91 -21.93 20.45
CA SER A 860 26.86 -22.76 19.23
C SER A 860 26.35 -24.21 19.22
N LEU A 861 25.64 -24.52 18.11
CA LEU A 861 25.38 -25.80 17.45
C LEU A 861 24.06 -26.57 17.77
N SER A 862 23.20 -26.61 16.75
CA SER A 862 22.16 -27.61 16.43
C SER A 862 22.75 -29.00 16.06
N PRO A 863 21.98 -30.10 15.75
CA PRO A 863 20.58 -30.49 16.03
C PRO A 863 20.35 -31.98 16.49
N ASN A 864 19.09 -32.32 16.84
CA ASN A 864 18.41 -33.67 16.84
C ASN A 864 18.83 -34.75 17.89
N PRO A 865 18.08 -35.88 18.06
CA PRO A 865 16.62 -36.14 18.11
C PRO A 865 16.16 -37.12 19.25
N SER A 866 14.84 -37.32 19.41
CA SER A 866 14.09 -38.53 19.86
C SER A 866 14.42 -39.30 21.17
N MET A 867 13.41 -39.54 22.01
CA MET A 867 12.92 -40.84 22.58
C MET A 867 11.89 -40.54 23.70
N GLN A 868 10.59 -40.81 23.49
CA GLN A 868 9.87 -42.01 23.96
C GLN A 868 9.99 -42.31 25.48
N SER A 869 8.89 -42.15 26.21
CA SER A 869 8.41 -43.16 27.16
C SER A 869 6.93 -42.95 27.54
N LEU A 870 6.16 -44.01 27.32
CA LEU A 870 4.86 -44.42 27.87
C LEU A 870 5.15 -45.73 28.65
N PRO A 871 4.22 -46.39 29.40
CA PRO A 871 2.87 -46.01 29.87
C PRO A 871 2.47 -46.45 31.32
N SER A 872 1.26 -46.01 31.74
CA SER A 872 0.20 -46.72 32.53
C SER A 872 0.39 -47.00 34.05
N PRO A 873 -0.67 -47.26 34.89
CA PRO A 873 -2.01 -47.78 34.54
C PRO A 873 -3.29 -47.25 35.28
N THR A 874 -4.42 -47.38 34.55
CA THR A 874 -5.84 -47.74 34.86
C THR A 874 -6.51 -47.53 36.23
N SER A 875 -7.76 -47.00 36.21
CA SER A 875 -8.97 -47.74 36.63
C SER A 875 -10.27 -47.16 36.00
N ASN A 876 -11.22 -48.05 35.68
CA ASN A 876 -12.49 -47.86 34.97
C ASN A 876 -13.62 -47.32 35.87
N TYR A 877 -14.66 -46.67 35.28
CA TYR A 877 -16.08 -47.10 35.32
C TYR A 877 -16.96 -46.22 34.39
N THR A 878 -18.11 -46.78 34.02
CA THR A 878 -18.95 -46.69 32.80
C THR A 878 -19.86 -45.46 32.57
N PRO A 879 -20.45 -45.32 31.35
CA PRO A 879 -21.19 -44.13 30.88
C PRO A 879 -22.72 -44.24 31.01
N SER A 880 -23.41 -43.09 31.10
CA SER A 880 -24.86 -42.97 30.97
C SER A 880 -25.24 -42.22 29.68
N TYR A 881 -26.05 -42.89 28.86
CA TYR A 881 -26.83 -42.34 27.75
C TYR A 881 -28.15 -41.78 28.31
N GLU A 882 -28.57 -40.60 27.87
CA GLU A 882 -29.99 -40.21 27.85
C GLU A 882 -30.33 -39.51 26.53
N PHE A 883 -31.18 -40.19 25.75
CA PHE A 883 -32.08 -39.61 24.76
C PHE A 883 -33.28 -39.03 25.52
N ASN A 884 -33.75 -37.83 25.16
CA ASN A 884 -35.18 -37.56 25.25
C ASN A 884 -35.66 -36.53 24.23
N THR A 885 -36.69 -36.95 23.50
CA THR A 885 -37.44 -36.22 22.47
C THR A 885 -38.79 -35.76 23.01
N GLN A 886 -39.23 -34.58 22.55
CA GLN A 886 -40.60 -34.11 22.35
C GLN A 886 -41.53 -33.84 23.56
N SER A 887 -42.13 -32.64 23.56
CA SER A 887 -43.61 -32.52 23.49
C SER A 887 -44.06 -31.14 23.00
N HIS A 888 -45.04 -31.17 22.10
CA HIS A 888 -45.79 -30.09 21.46
C HIS A 888 -46.95 -29.60 22.34
N SER A 889 -47.41 -28.36 22.11
CA SER A 889 -48.83 -27.99 22.24
C SER A 889 -49.27 -27.07 21.09
N PHE A 890 -50.54 -27.22 20.74
CA PHE A 890 -51.20 -26.98 19.45
C PHE A 890 -52.26 -25.87 19.57
N SER A 891 -52.54 -25.16 18.46
CA SER A 891 -53.90 -24.70 18.06
C SER A 891 -53.88 -24.41 16.54
N LYS A 892 -54.47 -25.23 15.65
CA LYS A 892 -55.88 -25.22 15.12
C LYS A 892 -56.40 -23.83 14.68
N GLU A 893 -57.13 -23.59 13.59
CA GLU A 893 -57.62 -24.30 12.39
C GLU A 893 -58.34 -23.25 11.49
N VAL A 894 -58.21 -23.40 10.16
CA VAL A 894 -59.25 -23.29 9.09
C VAL A 894 -60.07 -22.00 8.87
N LYS A 895 -60.08 -21.51 7.61
CA LYS A 895 -61.30 -21.19 6.84
C LYS A 895 -61.04 -21.27 5.32
N TYR A 896 -61.72 -22.26 4.72
CA TYR A 896 -62.05 -22.59 3.32
C TYR A 896 -61.19 -22.11 2.15
#